data_AF-A0A947HDV4-F1
#
_entry.id   AF-A0A947HDV4-F1
#
_cell.length_a   1.000
_cell.length_b   1.000
_cell.length_c   1.000
_cell.angle_alpha   90.00
_cell.angle_beta   90.00
_cell.angle_gamma   90.00
#
_symmetry.space_group_name_H-M   'P 1'
#
loop_
_entity.id
_entity.type
_entity.pdbx_description
1 polymer ?
#
loop_
_entity_poly.entity_id
_entity_poly.type
_entity_poly.pdbx_seq_one_letter_code
_entity_poly.pdbx_strand_id
1 'polypeptide(L)'
;MTDGGIKVGSHDKGFWDPNNPIKADKKPLASGLSVDQALETAKKHEGAELVVVNADGKASVHSLSVEDGFWSENKQVLISELDRDPNVKQNSAKTPLAIDNNISQAFSGKGAFLVDAKNQSTYLGDDVDQTTPAVKLKDAESYLNNPTQAKVDAAYAIAKDAGNERHIDKKLSGQVLDDLQRDYRQSAPAEQKVALLKPGEAKTKMQGLIGELKTVAGQESTRVGELRSQLQTRTDKWQADLQEPTKKRDVALDAWNTNNNRETKLVTTAAYNLREARFPNVHSLEDTIDNARSHRGQMKSQLENATSNRIQAQNKVNELERLPGEAEGHLQQARQLESDNRGMYVHIQTYTTLTLSQVSSERRSSEREYNRASTDLDFERAKPTKPSSPPPSSGNGSPNGVDPFKPGGGSGSPYGTDPFADSNKYRDSYKIDQLETQVSRLGREVRDLKDRESSLESINLRLAFTKDIDQLSLLFYNLDPIDRMALSQYKDRKDSNERSIASHQRTANDLQSRYNYEINGANRNLSEATSSEEGARGRYSQAEGRVAGLEQNHRDLMANPRPDNHAEVKPFFTAHQKAVEHKEATVGAKAPLTVTRDKTQAVVDEINQVYRGDKGSLDGQISNVQQTLLSEAQGKIGATRNQVAK
;
A
#
# COMPACT_ATOMS: atom_id res chain seq x y z
N MET A 1 61.32 -6.25 -11.24
CA MET A 1 59.99 -6.74 -10.80
C MET A 1 59.77 -8.12 -11.41
N THR A 2 58.82 -8.90 -10.91
CA THR A 2 58.75 -10.35 -11.13
C THR A 2 57.80 -10.74 -12.25
N ASP A 3 58.31 -10.94 -13.47
CA ASP A 3 57.60 -11.66 -14.53
C ASP A 3 57.62 -13.17 -14.22
N GLY A 4 56.66 -13.61 -13.40
CA GLY A 4 56.46 -15.00 -13.03
C GLY A 4 55.87 -15.86 -14.16
N GLY A 5 56.60 -15.98 -15.27
CA GLY A 5 56.22 -16.85 -16.39
C GLY A 5 56.33 -18.33 -16.01
N ILE A 6 55.18 -19.00 -15.86
CA ILE A 6 55.11 -20.43 -15.57
C ILE A 6 55.68 -21.22 -16.77
N LYS A 7 56.61 -22.14 -16.51
CA LYS A 7 57.17 -23.07 -17.49
C LYS A 7 56.49 -24.45 -17.37
N VAL A 8 56.10 -25.01 -18.51
CA VAL A 8 55.45 -26.33 -18.69
C VAL A 8 55.84 -26.78 -20.11
N GLY A 9 55.95 -28.09 -20.38
CA GLY A 9 56.36 -28.55 -21.70
C GLY A 9 55.94 -29.97 -22.11
N SER A 10 56.64 -30.45 -23.14
CA SER A 10 56.28 -31.62 -23.95
C SER A 10 56.43 -32.97 -23.24
N HIS A 11 55.93 -34.02 -23.87
CA HIS A 11 55.62 -35.28 -23.21
C HIS A 11 56.09 -36.50 -24.02
N ASP A 12 56.85 -37.39 -23.37
CA ASP A 12 57.12 -38.75 -23.82
C ASP A 12 56.75 -39.75 -22.71
N LYS A 13 55.97 -40.78 -23.04
CA LYS A 13 55.65 -41.97 -22.22
C LYS A 13 55.12 -41.76 -20.78
N GLY A 14 54.43 -40.66 -20.47
CA GLY A 14 53.50 -40.59 -19.33
C GLY A 14 53.87 -39.63 -18.20
N PHE A 15 54.96 -38.88 -18.31
CA PHE A 15 55.34 -37.85 -17.34
C PHE A 15 55.73 -36.53 -18.03
N TRP A 16 55.69 -35.46 -17.24
CA TRP A 16 55.83 -34.06 -17.65
C TRP A 16 57.29 -33.59 -17.70
N ASP A 17 57.70 -32.93 -18.79
CA ASP A 17 58.91 -32.10 -18.82
C ASP A 17 58.54 -30.60 -18.75
N PRO A 18 58.89 -29.85 -17.68
CA PRO A 18 58.65 -28.42 -17.59
C PRO A 18 59.31 -27.56 -18.68
N ASN A 19 60.33 -28.07 -19.40
CA ASN A 19 61.26 -27.21 -20.12
C ASN A 19 60.87 -26.88 -21.57
N ASN A 20 59.88 -27.58 -22.14
CA ASN A 20 59.66 -27.69 -23.59
C ASN A 20 58.24 -27.26 -24.07
N PRO A 21 57.84 -25.97 -23.95
CA PRO A 21 56.48 -25.49 -24.23
C PRO A 21 56.09 -25.43 -25.71
N ILE A 22 54.88 -25.88 -26.02
CA ILE A 22 54.20 -25.61 -27.31
C ILE A 22 53.65 -24.17 -27.31
N LYS A 23 53.83 -23.42 -28.41
CA LYS A 23 53.39 -22.00 -28.51
C LYS A 23 52.77 -21.69 -29.86
N ALA A 24 51.53 -21.21 -29.90
CA ALA A 24 50.98 -20.64 -31.13
C ALA A 24 51.49 -19.22 -31.40
N ASP A 25 51.64 -18.84 -32.68
CA ASP A 25 51.91 -17.44 -33.04
C ASP A 25 50.70 -16.55 -32.73
N LYS A 26 50.98 -15.37 -32.15
CA LYS A 26 50.01 -14.31 -31.89
C LYS A 26 49.46 -13.70 -33.19
N LYS A 27 50.22 -13.78 -34.28
CA LYS A 27 49.77 -13.43 -35.62
C LYS A 27 49.19 -14.68 -36.30
N PRO A 28 47.96 -14.65 -36.82
CA PRO A 28 47.46 -15.74 -37.64
C PRO A 28 48.21 -15.80 -38.98
N LEU A 29 48.50 -17.01 -39.45
CA LEU A 29 48.99 -17.30 -40.80
C LEU A 29 47.98 -16.84 -41.87
N ALA A 30 46.70 -17.00 -41.57
CA ALA A 30 45.58 -16.51 -42.36
C ALA A 30 44.35 -16.25 -41.47
N SER A 31 43.54 -15.25 -41.81
CA SER A 31 42.39 -14.82 -40.99
C SER A 31 41.21 -14.38 -41.84
N GLY A 32 39.98 -14.65 -41.37
CA GLY A 32 38.76 -14.25 -42.06
C GLY A 32 38.30 -15.23 -43.14
N LEU A 33 38.86 -16.44 -43.14
CA LEU A 33 38.50 -17.56 -44.01
C LEU A 33 37.19 -18.23 -43.56
N SER A 34 36.59 -19.10 -44.37
CA SER A 34 35.64 -20.10 -43.84
C SER A 34 36.38 -21.15 -43.00
N VAL A 35 35.65 -21.90 -42.16
CA VAL A 35 36.26 -22.97 -41.35
C VAL A 35 36.89 -24.06 -42.24
N ASP A 36 36.18 -24.50 -43.29
CA ASP A 36 36.71 -25.49 -44.25
C ASP A 36 37.99 -24.96 -44.95
N GLN A 37 38.02 -23.68 -45.36
CA GLN A 37 39.21 -23.05 -45.95
C GLN A 37 40.38 -22.93 -44.96
N ALA A 38 40.11 -22.62 -43.70
CA ALA A 38 41.14 -22.53 -42.67
C ALA A 38 41.70 -23.90 -42.31
N LEU A 39 40.86 -24.94 -42.27
CA LEU A 39 41.28 -26.35 -42.15
C LEU A 39 42.13 -26.81 -43.35
N GLU A 40 41.81 -26.38 -44.57
CA GLU A 40 42.66 -26.65 -45.74
C GLU A 40 43.98 -25.87 -45.71
N THR A 41 44.00 -24.63 -45.20
CA THR A 41 45.23 -23.84 -45.08
C THR A 41 46.14 -24.41 -43.99
N ALA A 42 45.58 -24.82 -42.85
CA ALA A 42 46.29 -25.55 -41.80
C ALA A 42 47.04 -26.77 -42.37
N LYS A 43 46.32 -27.65 -43.07
CA LYS A 43 46.82 -28.92 -43.65
C LYS A 43 47.83 -28.78 -44.81
N LYS A 44 48.33 -27.57 -45.07
CA LYS A 44 49.39 -27.25 -46.03
C LYS A 44 50.71 -26.86 -45.34
N HIS A 45 50.70 -26.73 -44.01
CA HIS A 45 51.89 -26.56 -43.17
C HIS A 45 52.34 -27.92 -42.59
N GLU A 46 53.44 -27.94 -41.84
CA GLU A 46 54.14 -29.17 -41.45
C GLU A 46 53.47 -29.95 -40.29
N GLY A 47 52.33 -29.48 -39.77
CA GLY A 47 51.37 -30.35 -39.08
C GLY A 47 51.21 -30.11 -37.58
N ALA A 48 51.10 -28.85 -37.17
CA ALA A 48 50.50 -28.48 -35.90
C ALA A 48 49.90 -27.08 -35.98
N GLU A 49 48.67 -26.98 -36.48
CA GLU A 49 48.00 -25.70 -36.69
C GLU A 49 46.67 -25.65 -35.95
N LEU A 50 46.39 -24.48 -35.38
CA LEU A 50 45.17 -24.20 -34.66
C LEU A 50 44.24 -23.32 -35.51
N VAL A 51 43.03 -23.81 -35.75
CA VAL A 51 41.96 -23.11 -36.50
C VAL A 51 40.92 -22.59 -35.52
N VAL A 52 41.07 -21.35 -35.08
CA VAL A 52 40.14 -20.68 -34.13
C VAL A 52 38.89 -20.22 -34.87
N VAL A 53 37.69 -20.50 -34.34
CA VAL A 53 36.41 -20.12 -34.96
C VAL A 53 35.81 -18.90 -34.27
N ASN A 54 35.64 -17.80 -35.02
CA ASN A 54 35.09 -16.54 -34.51
C ASN A 54 33.56 -16.57 -34.51
N ALA A 55 32.93 -15.69 -33.73
CA ALA A 55 31.46 -15.67 -33.53
C ALA A 55 30.66 -15.23 -34.79
N ASP A 56 31.31 -14.70 -35.82
CA ASP A 56 30.73 -14.43 -37.14
C ASP A 56 30.76 -15.66 -38.07
N GLY A 57 31.36 -16.77 -37.62
CA GLY A 57 31.55 -18.02 -38.37
C GLY A 57 32.84 -18.07 -39.20
N LYS A 58 33.70 -17.03 -39.15
CA LYS A 58 34.98 -17.04 -39.85
C LYS A 58 36.09 -17.60 -38.98
N ALA A 59 37.12 -18.14 -39.61
CA ALA A 59 38.24 -18.76 -38.92
C ALA A 59 39.57 -18.00 -39.12
N SER A 60 40.49 -18.23 -38.18
CA SER A 60 41.91 -17.87 -38.31
C SER A 60 42.82 -19.06 -38.01
N VAL A 61 43.88 -19.21 -38.79
CA VAL A 61 44.88 -20.28 -38.68
C VAL A 61 46.10 -19.75 -37.95
N HIS A 62 46.56 -20.44 -36.93
CA HIS A 62 47.78 -20.12 -36.17
C HIS A 62 48.72 -21.33 -36.19
N SER A 63 49.98 -21.13 -36.56
CA SER A 63 51.03 -22.16 -36.40
C SER A 63 51.31 -22.41 -34.92
N LEU A 64 51.54 -23.67 -34.53
CA LEU A 64 52.12 -24.07 -33.25
C LEU A 64 53.62 -24.31 -33.42
N SER A 65 54.45 -23.50 -32.78
CA SER A 65 55.87 -23.79 -32.58
C SER A 65 56.05 -24.90 -31.55
N VAL A 66 56.85 -25.89 -31.92
CA VAL A 66 57.37 -26.97 -31.08
C VAL A 66 58.90 -26.96 -31.15
N GLU A 67 59.60 -27.71 -30.29
CA GLU A 67 61.06 -27.82 -30.33
C GLU A 67 61.55 -28.70 -31.49
N ASP A 68 62.76 -28.44 -31.98
CA ASP A 68 63.47 -29.25 -32.96
C ASP A 68 63.47 -30.73 -32.55
N GLY A 69 63.10 -31.60 -33.48
CA GLY A 69 63.08 -33.05 -33.27
C GLY A 69 61.77 -33.64 -32.73
N PHE A 70 60.84 -32.81 -32.20
CA PHE A 70 59.57 -33.28 -31.63
C PHE A 70 58.82 -34.28 -32.53
N TRP A 71 58.70 -33.97 -33.83
CA TRP A 71 58.06 -34.86 -34.81
C TRP A 71 58.88 -36.12 -35.13
N SER A 72 60.20 -36.01 -35.23
CA SER A 72 61.08 -37.17 -35.53
C SER A 72 61.12 -38.19 -34.39
N GLU A 73 60.82 -37.78 -33.16
CA GLU A 73 60.71 -38.67 -32.00
C GLU A 73 59.35 -39.38 -31.91
N ASN A 74 58.44 -39.19 -32.88
CA ASN A 74 57.04 -39.64 -32.86
C ASN A 74 56.24 -39.15 -31.64
N LYS A 75 56.63 -38.03 -31.03
CA LYS A 75 55.84 -37.39 -29.97
C LYS A 75 54.50 -36.94 -30.55
N GLN A 76 53.45 -37.02 -29.73
CA GLN A 76 52.09 -36.64 -30.11
C GLN A 76 51.65 -35.45 -29.26
N VAL A 77 50.89 -34.54 -29.87
CA VAL A 77 50.13 -33.52 -29.14
C VAL A 77 48.97 -34.24 -28.44
N LEU A 78 49.22 -34.73 -27.22
CA LEU A 78 48.20 -35.41 -26.43
C LEU A 78 47.15 -34.39 -25.98
N ILE A 79 45.92 -34.59 -26.44
CA ILE A 79 44.82 -33.64 -26.32
C ILE A 79 44.12 -33.77 -24.93
N SER A 80 44.90 -33.68 -23.85
CA SER A 80 44.38 -33.56 -22.49
C SER A 80 44.51 -32.12 -22.01
N GLU A 81 43.39 -31.55 -21.54
CA GLU A 81 43.34 -30.30 -20.79
C GLU A 81 44.01 -29.09 -21.49
N LEU A 82 43.36 -28.56 -22.55
CA LEU A 82 43.49 -27.14 -22.93
C LEU A 82 42.75 -26.25 -21.89
N ASP A 83 43.13 -26.36 -20.62
CA ASP A 83 42.36 -25.72 -19.54
C ASP A 83 42.59 -24.20 -19.50
N ARG A 84 41.53 -23.45 -19.17
CA ARG A 84 41.54 -22.00 -19.14
C ARG A 84 41.66 -21.51 -17.70
N ASP A 85 42.83 -20.93 -17.42
CA ASP A 85 43.37 -20.56 -16.11
C ASP A 85 44.13 -21.71 -15.41
N PRO A 86 45.48 -21.73 -15.42
CA PRO A 86 46.28 -22.78 -14.79
C PRO A 86 46.16 -22.83 -13.25
N ASN A 87 45.38 -21.94 -12.63
CA ASN A 87 45.09 -21.93 -11.21
C ASN A 87 43.82 -22.71 -10.81
N VAL A 88 42.95 -23.09 -11.76
CA VAL A 88 41.60 -23.60 -11.45
C VAL A 88 41.47 -25.10 -11.73
N LYS A 89 41.77 -25.92 -10.71
CA LYS A 89 41.67 -27.40 -10.65
C LYS A 89 42.83 -28.18 -11.32
N GLN A 90 44.03 -28.12 -10.73
CA GLN A 90 45.03 -29.18 -10.98
C GLN A 90 44.49 -30.54 -10.49
N ASN A 91 44.14 -31.42 -11.42
CA ASN A 91 43.86 -32.83 -11.12
C ASN A 91 45.19 -33.60 -11.10
N SER A 92 45.68 -33.97 -9.92
CA SER A 92 47.00 -34.59 -9.75
C SER A 92 47.17 -36.00 -10.37
N ALA A 93 46.16 -36.51 -11.08
CA ALA A 93 46.21 -37.74 -11.87
C ALA A 93 46.20 -37.49 -13.39
N LYS A 94 46.33 -36.23 -13.83
CA LYS A 94 46.39 -35.80 -15.24
C LYS A 94 47.50 -34.77 -15.47
N THR A 95 47.81 -34.53 -16.75
CA THR A 95 48.91 -33.64 -17.18
C THR A 95 48.36 -32.59 -18.16
N PRO A 96 48.34 -31.30 -17.80
CA PRO A 96 47.73 -30.28 -18.64
C PRO A 96 48.63 -29.79 -19.78
N LEU A 97 48.00 -29.52 -20.94
CA LEU A 97 48.62 -28.79 -22.04
C LEU A 97 48.74 -27.31 -21.69
N ALA A 98 49.93 -26.85 -21.30
CA ALA A 98 50.16 -25.41 -21.22
C ALA A 98 50.14 -24.78 -22.60
N ILE A 99 49.16 -23.91 -22.79
CA ILE A 99 49.01 -23.02 -23.90
C ILE A 99 49.26 -21.60 -23.39
N ASP A 100 50.12 -20.85 -24.09
CA ASP A 100 50.43 -19.45 -23.76
C ASP A 100 49.14 -18.62 -23.62
N ASN A 101 49.08 -17.78 -22.57
CA ASN A 101 47.90 -16.98 -22.20
C ASN A 101 47.33 -16.13 -23.36
N ASN A 102 48.16 -15.69 -24.31
CA ASN A 102 47.71 -14.91 -25.47
C ASN A 102 46.84 -15.76 -26.41
N ILE A 103 47.14 -17.06 -26.50
CA ILE A 103 46.37 -18.04 -27.28
C ILE A 103 45.13 -18.43 -26.49
N SER A 104 45.24 -18.67 -25.18
CA SER A 104 44.08 -18.92 -24.28
C SER A 104 43.05 -17.78 -24.34
N GLN A 105 43.51 -16.53 -24.49
CA GLN A 105 42.66 -15.37 -24.79
C GLN A 105 42.04 -15.42 -26.19
N ALA A 106 42.79 -15.83 -27.22
CA ALA A 106 42.24 -16.03 -28.57
C ALA A 106 41.17 -17.15 -28.64
N PHE A 107 41.30 -18.21 -27.83
CA PHE A 107 40.32 -19.30 -27.68
C PHE A 107 38.98 -18.86 -27.05
N SER A 108 38.93 -17.72 -26.35
CA SER A 108 37.92 -17.46 -25.31
C SER A 108 36.45 -17.54 -25.77
N GLY A 109 35.82 -18.68 -25.44
CA GLY A 109 34.36 -18.91 -25.47
C GLY A 109 33.76 -19.46 -26.77
N LYS A 110 34.55 -20.03 -27.69
CA LYS A 110 34.10 -20.36 -29.07
C LYS A 110 34.67 -21.66 -29.68
N GLY A 111 35.63 -22.29 -29.01
CA GLY A 111 36.33 -23.48 -29.51
C GLY A 111 37.18 -23.25 -30.77
N ALA A 112 37.87 -24.32 -31.19
CA ALA A 112 38.79 -24.32 -32.32
C ALA A 112 38.98 -25.74 -32.87
N PHE A 113 39.61 -25.90 -34.03
CA PHE A 113 40.12 -27.19 -34.46
C PHE A 113 41.63 -27.25 -34.30
N LEU A 114 42.15 -28.34 -33.74
CA LEU A 114 43.56 -28.72 -33.89
C LEU A 114 43.72 -29.56 -35.15
N VAL A 115 44.73 -29.26 -35.96
CA VAL A 115 45.23 -30.13 -37.03
C VAL A 115 46.53 -30.79 -36.57
N ASP A 116 46.62 -32.12 -36.66
CA ASP A 116 47.79 -32.90 -36.28
C ASP A 116 48.76 -33.16 -37.45
N ALA A 117 49.94 -33.73 -37.15
CA ALA A 117 50.95 -34.09 -38.15
C ALA A 117 50.56 -35.24 -39.10
N LYS A 118 49.32 -35.74 -39.01
CA LYS A 118 48.70 -36.68 -39.96
C LYS A 118 47.59 -36.00 -40.77
N ASN A 119 47.48 -34.68 -40.69
CA ASN A 119 46.42 -33.85 -41.27
C ASN A 119 45.00 -34.20 -40.79
N GLN A 120 44.88 -34.85 -39.64
CA GLN A 120 43.60 -35.08 -38.96
C GLN A 120 43.22 -33.82 -38.20
N SER A 121 41.96 -33.40 -38.39
CA SER A 121 41.38 -32.24 -37.71
C SER A 121 40.44 -32.73 -36.62
N THR A 122 40.54 -32.15 -35.41
CA THR A 122 39.64 -32.42 -34.28
C THR A 122 39.13 -31.10 -33.69
N TYR A 123 37.81 -30.93 -33.56
CA TYR A 123 37.23 -29.80 -32.83
C TYR A 123 37.40 -29.97 -31.32
N LEU A 124 37.84 -28.88 -30.70
CA LEU A 124 38.09 -28.66 -29.30
C LEU A 124 37.09 -27.59 -28.85
N GLY A 125 36.17 -27.94 -27.96
CA GLY A 125 35.15 -27.02 -27.44
C GLY A 125 35.74 -26.06 -26.40
N ASP A 126 34.88 -25.55 -25.51
CA ASP A 126 35.33 -24.69 -24.40
C ASP A 126 36.04 -25.45 -23.28
N ASP A 127 35.82 -26.76 -23.15
CA ASP A 127 36.54 -27.70 -22.28
C ASP A 127 36.80 -28.98 -23.07
N VAL A 128 38.07 -29.28 -23.33
CA VAL A 128 38.54 -30.41 -24.13
C VAL A 128 38.17 -31.76 -23.52
N ASP A 129 38.34 -31.91 -22.21
CA ASP A 129 38.07 -33.15 -21.50
C ASP A 129 36.56 -33.44 -21.38
N GLN A 130 35.73 -32.42 -21.59
CA GLN A 130 34.28 -32.53 -21.75
C GLN A 130 33.80 -32.48 -23.22
N THR A 131 34.68 -32.36 -24.22
CA THR A 131 34.34 -32.21 -25.66
C THR A 131 33.86 -33.54 -26.29
N THR A 132 32.75 -34.06 -25.78
CA THR A 132 31.99 -35.16 -26.37
C THR A 132 31.27 -34.72 -27.65
N PRO A 133 30.86 -35.65 -28.55
CA PRO A 133 30.05 -35.30 -29.73
C PRO A 133 28.79 -34.47 -29.40
N ALA A 134 28.15 -34.70 -28.25
CA ALA A 134 27.00 -33.92 -27.80
C ALA A 134 27.35 -32.45 -27.48
N VAL A 135 28.54 -32.20 -26.92
CA VAL A 135 29.05 -30.83 -26.71
C VAL A 135 29.38 -30.16 -28.04
N LYS A 136 30.11 -30.84 -28.94
CA LYS A 136 30.38 -30.35 -30.30
C LYS A 136 29.09 -29.92 -31.04
N LEU A 137 28.04 -30.73 -30.96
CA LEU A 137 26.74 -30.39 -31.57
C LEU A 137 26.03 -29.20 -30.91
N LYS A 138 26.17 -29.01 -29.59
CA LYS A 138 25.64 -27.86 -28.86
C LYS A 138 26.40 -26.57 -29.22
N ASP A 139 27.71 -26.65 -29.36
CA ASP A 139 28.55 -25.52 -29.74
C ASP A 139 28.25 -25.11 -31.19
N ALA A 140 28.05 -26.09 -32.08
CA ALA A 140 27.57 -25.86 -33.44
C ALA A 140 26.17 -25.21 -33.50
N GLU A 141 25.24 -25.57 -32.60
CA GLU A 141 23.94 -24.91 -32.50
C GLU A 141 24.04 -23.42 -32.14
N SER A 142 25.06 -23.00 -31.38
CA SER A 142 25.23 -21.59 -30.96
C SER A 142 25.32 -20.64 -32.16
N TYR A 143 25.95 -21.09 -33.25
CA TYR A 143 26.09 -20.38 -34.51
C TYR A 143 24.77 -20.24 -35.30
N LEU A 144 23.74 -21.03 -34.99
CA LEU A 144 22.44 -20.93 -35.66
C LEU A 144 21.56 -19.80 -35.09
N ASN A 145 22.05 -19.05 -34.10
CA ASN A 145 21.42 -17.83 -33.62
C ASN A 145 21.74 -16.64 -34.54
N ASN A 146 20.72 -16.09 -35.20
CA ASN A 146 20.84 -15.13 -36.30
C ASN A 146 21.83 -15.63 -37.37
N PRO A 147 21.45 -16.67 -38.13
CA PRO A 147 22.36 -17.40 -39.00
C PRO A 147 22.78 -16.55 -40.20
N THR A 148 24.05 -16.70 -40.57
CA THR A 148 24.66 -16.19 -41.80
C THR A 148 25.38 -17.34 -42.49
N GLN A 149 25.79 -17.19 -43.76
CA GLN A 149 26.45 -18.28 -44.48
C GLN A 149 27.70 -18.78 -43.74
N ALA A 150 28.60 -17.88 -43.33
CA ALA A 150 29.80 -18.23 -42.57
C ALA A 150 29.49 -18.95 -41.23
N LYS A 151 28.49 -18.48 -40.47
CA LYS A 151 28.06 -19.15 -39.23
C LYS A 151 27.52 -20.56 -39.49
N VAL A 152 26.71 -20.73 -40.53
CA VAL A 152 26.11 -22.02 -40.87
C VAL A 152 27.17 -22.99 -41.38
N ASP A 153 28.12 -22.52 -42.21
CA ASP A 153 29.26 -23.33 -42.65
C ASP A 153 30.16 -23.76 -41.48
N ALA A 154 30.41 -22.86 -40.51
CA ALA A 154 31.10 -23.20 -39.26
C ALA A 154 30.34 -24.26 -38.45
N ALA A 155 29.01 -24.11 -38.31
CA ALA A 155 28.17 -25.09 -37.62
C ALA A 155 28.24 -26.47 -38.29
N TYR A 156 28.20 -26.54 -39.64
CA TYR A 156 28.37 -27.79 -40.37
C TYR A 156 29.77 -28.40 -40.14
N ALA A 157 30.84 -27.61 -40.13
CA ALA A 157 32.20 -28.10 -39.89
C ALA A 157 32.37 -28.69 -38.48
N ILE A 158 31.78 -28.06 -37.46
CA ILE A 158 31.80 -28.56 -36.08
C ILE A 158 30.92 -29.83 -35.95
N ALA A 159 29.74 -29.85 -36.58
CA ALA A 159 28.85 -31.01 -36.57
C ALA A 159 29.40 -32.20 -37.37
N LYS A 160 30.23 -31.97 -38.39
CA LYS A 160 30.99 -32.99 -39.11
C LYS A 160 31.98 -33.72 -38.19
N ASP A 161 32.70 -32.95 -37.39
CA ASP A 161 33.68 -33.44 -36.41
C ASP A 161 33.01 -34.17 -35.23
N ALA A 162 31.73 -33.83 -34.96
CA ALA A 162 30.84 -34.60 -34.10
C ALA A 162 30.26 -35.88 -34.75
N GLY A 163 30.54 -36.14 -36.03
CA GLY A 163 30.01 -37.28 -36.78
C GLY A 163 28.56 -37.16 -37.24
N ASN A 164 27.94 -35.96 -37.17
CA ASN A 164 26.51 -35.76 -37.42
C ASN A 164 26.20 -34.39 -38.05
N GLU A 165 26.69 -34.14 -39.28
CA GLU A 165 26.38 -32.92 -40.07
C GLU A 165 24.86 -32.62 -40.14
N ARG A 166 24.03 -33.68 -40.22
CA ARG A 166 22.56 -33.62 -40.29
C ARG A 166 21.89 -32.96 -39.09
N HIS A 167 22.59 -32.80 -37.96
CA HIS A 167 22.08 -32.05 -36.82
C HIS A 167 21.76 -30.59 -37.19
N ILE A 168 22.59 -29.99 -38.04
CA ILE A 168 22.44 -28.60 -38.49
C ILE A 168 21.26 -28.44 -39.43
N ASP A 169 21.09 -29.39 -40.36
CA ASP A 169 19.90 -29.47 -41.21
C ASP A 169 18.63 -29.47 -40.36
N LYS A 170 18.56 -30.36 -39.34
CA LYS A 170 17.40 -30.49 -38.46
C LYS A 170 17.12 -29.23 -37.65
N LYS A 171 18.15 -28.58 -37.11
CA LYS A 171 18.01 -27.38 -36.27
C LYS A 171 17.62 -26.14 -37.08
N LEU A 172 18.27 -25.89 -38.21
CA LEU A 172 17.96 -24.73 -39.05
C LEU A 172 16.61 -24.89 -39.76
N SER A 173 16.28 -26.09 -40.26
CA SER A 173 14.93 -26.39 -40.76
C SER A 173 13.84 -26.30 -39.68
N GLY A 174 14.16 -26.60 -38.41
CA GLY A 174 13.27 -26.35 -37.28
C GLY A 174 12.86 -24.88 -37.20
N GLN A 175 13.82 -23.96 -37.18
CA GLN A 175 13.56 -22.52 -37.18
C GLN A 175 12.72 -22.04 -38.38
N VAL A 176 12.95 -22.63 -39.57
CA VAL A 176 12.19 -22.35 -40.79
C VAL A 176 10.72 -22.77 -40.62
N LEU A 177 10.48 -23.95 -40.08
CA LEU A 177 9.14 -24.48 -39.81
C LEU A 177 8.41 -23.66 -38.74
N ASP A 178 9.11 -23.12 -37.75
CA ASP A 178 8.53 -22.26 -36.71
C ASP A 178 8.13 -20.87 -37.26
N ASP A 179 8.93 -20.26 -38.14
CA ASP A 179 8.54 -19.03 -38.85
C ASP A 179 7.30 -19.25 -39.74
N LEU A 180 7.27 -20.36 -40.50
CA LEU A 180 6.14 -20.73 -41.36
C LEU A 180 4.89 -21.10 -40.55
N GLN A 181 5.04 -21.65 -39.34
CA GLN A 181 3.92 -21.93 -38.44
C GLN A 181 3.35 -20.66 -37.80
N ARG A 182 4.17 -19.60 -37.63
CA ARG A 182 3.73 -18.30 -37.15
C ARG A 182 2.90 -17.54 -38.20
N ASP A 183 3.38 -17.47 -39.45
CA ASP A 183 2.57 -16.98 -40.59
C ASP A 183 3.06 -17.56 -41.93
N TYR A 184 2.37 -18.59 -42.44
CA TYR A 184 2.71 -19.23 -43.72
C TYR A 184 2.58 -18.29 -44.92
N ARG A 185 1.86 -17.17 -44.78
CA ARG A 185 1.69 -16.16 -45.83
C ARG A 185 2.96 -15.31 -46.00
N GLN A 186 3.79 -15.21 -44.96
CA GLN A 186 5.05 -14.46 -44.96
C GLN A 186 6.26 -15.41 -45.03
N SER A 187 6.44 -16.06 -46.17
CA SER A 187 7.53 -17.01 -46.40
C SER A 187 8.92 -16.39 -46.58
N ALA A 188 9.06 -15.07 -46.79
CA ALA A 188 10.35 -14.46 -47.12
C ALA A 188 11.47 -14.67 -46.05
N PRO A 189 11.23 -14.57 -44.73
CA PRO A 189 12.24 -14.89 -43.71
C PRO A 189 12.63 -16.37 -43.70
N ALA A 190 11.67 -17.25 -43.98
CA ALA A 190 11.90 -18.68 -44.12
C ALA A 190 12.76 -18.98 -45.35
N GLU A 191 12.50 -18.36 -46.50
CA GLU A 191 13.32 -18.49 -47.71
C GLU A 191 14.77 -18.06 -47.49
N GLN A 192 15.01 -16.97 -46.76
CA GLN A 192 16.36 -16.52 -46.39
C GLN A 192 17.11 -17.56 -45.55
N LYS A 193 16.46 -18.16 -44.53
CA LYS A 193 17.07 -19.23 -43.71
C LYS A 193 17.33 -20.51 -44.52
N VAL A 194 16.39 -20.90 -45.38
CA VAL A 194 16.53 -22.08 -46.26
C VAL A 194 17.66 -21.92 -47.26
N ALA A 195 17.93 -20.71 -47.74
CA ALA A 195 19.05 -20.44 -48.64
C ALA A 195 20.42 -20.82 -48.04
N LEU A 196 20.58 -20.75 -46.72
CA LEU A 196 21.85 -21.02 -46.00
C LEU A 196 22.16 -22.52 -45.82
N LEU A 197 21.16 -23.41 -45.88
CA LEU A 197 21.37 -24.86 -45.77
C LEU A 197 22.35 -25.36 -46.86
N LYS A 198 23.17 -26.37 -46.56
CA LYS A 198 23.97 -27.04 -47.61
C LYS A 198 23.05 -27.81 -48.59
N PRO A 199 23.47 -28.06 -49.84
CA PRO A 199 22.66 -28.80 -50.81
C PRO A 199 22.34 -30.22 -50.31
N GLY A 200 21.06 -30.56 -50.19
CA GLY A 200 20.64 -31.85 -49.63
C GLY A 200 19.14 -31.93 -49.39
N GLU A 201 18.70 -33.10 -48.93
CA GLU A 201 17.27 -33.47 -48.78
C GLU A 201 16.47 -32.47 -47.92
N ALA A 202 17.04 -31.96 -46.83
CA ALA A 202 16.41 -30.97 -45.98
C ALA A 202 16.13 -29.66 -46.72
N LYS A 203 17.10 -29.13 -47.47
CA LYS A 203 16.94 -27.91 -48.28
C LYS A 203 15.84 -28.08 -49.33
N THR A 204 15.85 -29.20 -50.06
CA THR A 204 14.81 -29.51 -51.06
C THR A 204 13.42 -29.63 -50.43
N LYS A 205 13.28 -30.32 -49.28
CA LYS A 205 12.00 -30.40 -48.54
C LYS A 205 11.49 -29.03 -48.08
N MET A 206 12.36 -28.16 -47.56
CA MET A 206 11.96 -26.81 -47.16
C MET A 206 11.56 -25.93 -48.34
N GLN A 207 12.29 -26.00 -49.46
CA GLN A 207 11.94 -25.26 -50.68
C GLN A 207 10.59 -25.73 -51.26
N GLY A 208 10.34 -27.05 -51.27
CA GLY A 208 9.06 -27.63 -51.67
C GLY A 208 7.90 -27.14 -50.79
N LEU A 209 8.05 -27.24 -49.46
CA LEU A 209 7.05 -26.74 -48.50
C LEU A 209 6.74 -25.25 -48.72
N ILE A 210 7.74 -24.40 -48.93
CA ILE A 210 7.53 -22.97 -49.17
C ILE A 210 6.76 -22.74 -50.48
N GLY A 211 7.07 -23.49 -51.54
CA GLY A 211 6.31 -23.46 -52.79
C GLY A 211 4.84 -23.82 -52.57
N GLU A 212 4.57 -24.91 -51.85
CA GLU A 212 3.21 -25.33 -51.48
C GLU A 212 2.47 -24.29 -50.64
N LEU A 213 3.12 -23.70 -49.62
CA LEU A 213 2.51 -22.69 -48.75
C LEU A 213 2.24 -21.38 -49.49
N LYS A 214 3.10 -20.97 -50.43
CA LYS A 214 2.81 -19.88 -51.37
C LYS A 214 1.58 -20.17 -52.22
N THR A 215 1.40 -21.41 -52.68
CA THR A 215 0.19 -21.82 -53.41
C THR A 215 -1.06 -21.73 -52.52
N VAL A 216 -1.01 -22.23 -51.28
CA VAL A 216 -2.14 -22.15 -50.32
C VAL A 216 -2.50 -20.69 -49.99
N ALA A 217 -1.50 -19.84 -49.71
CA ALA A 217 -1.71 -18.41 -49.45
C ALA A 217 -2.28 -17.66 -50.67
N GLY A 218 -1.86 -18.02 -51.89
CA GLY A 218 -2.43 -17.50 -53.14
C GLY A 218 -3.90 -17.87 -53.30
N GLN A 219 -4.25 -19.14 -53.06
CA GLN A 219 -5.65 -19.61 -53.12
C GLN A 219 -6.54 -18.92 -52.07
N GLU A 220 -6.04 -18.69 -50.85
CA GLU A 220 -6.75 -17.93 -49.82
C GLU A 220 -6.99 -16.48 -50.28
N SER A 221 -5.94 -15.80 -50.75
CA SER A 221 -6.00 -14.41 -51.19
C SER A 221 -7.03 -14.21 -52.31
N THR A 222 -7.04 -15.08 -53.32
CA THR A 222 -8.02 -15.04 -54.41
C THR A 222 -9.44 -15.27 -53.89
N ARG A 223 -9.71 -16.37 -53.18
CA ARG A 223 -11.07 -16.72 -52.73
C ARG A 223 -11.64 -15.71 -51.73
N VAL A 224 -10.82 -15.21 -50.80
CA VAL A 224 -11.23 -14.17 -49.85
C VAL A 224 -11.42 -12.83 -50.55
N GLY A 225 -10.62 -12.52 -51.58
CA GLY A 225 -10.82 -11.35 -52.44
C GLY A 225 -12.14 -11.39 -53.21
N GLU A 226 -12.46 -12.52 -53.82
CA GLU A 226 -13.73 -12.77 -54.53
C GLU A 226 -14.95 -12.60 -53.60
N LEU A 227 -14.93 -13.25 -52.43
CA LEU A 227 -16.01 -13.15 -51.44
C LEU A 227 -16.18 -11.73 -50.88
N ARG A 228 -15.07 -11.00 -50.64
CA ARG A 228 -15.12 -9.59 -50.22
C ARG A 228 -15.66 -8.67 -51.33
N SER A 229 -15.33 -8.94 -52.59
CA SER A 229 -15.90 -8.22 -53.74
C SER A 229 -17.41 -8.45 -53.88
N GLN A 230 -17.88 -9.68 -53.64
CA GLN A 230 -19.31 -9.99 -53.56
C GLN A 230 -19.99 -9.27 -52.39
N LEU A 231 -19.37 -9.25 -51.20
CA LEU A 231 -19.89 -8.56 -50.02
C LEU A 231 -19.97 -7.03 -50.21
N GLN A 232 -18.97 -6.44 -50.86
CA GLN A 232 -18.99 -5.02 -51.26
C GLN A 232 -20.15 -4.76 -52.22
N THR A 233 -20.26 -5.54 -53.31
CA THR A 233 -21.36 -5.45 -54.29
C THR A 233 -22.75 -5.56 -53.64
N ARG A 234 -22.92 -6.48 -52.66
CA ARG A 234 -24.16 -6.63 -51.89
C ARG A 234 -24.44 -5.44 -50.98
N THR A 235 -23.40 -4.86 -50.39
CA THR A 235 -23.50 -3.66 -49.53
C THR A 235 -23.88 -2.43 -50.33
N ASP A 236 -23.27 -2.20 -51.49
CA ASP A 236 -23.57 -1.07 -52.38
C ASP A 236 -24.99 -1.19 -52.95
N LYS A 237 -25.42 -2.41 -53.32
CA LYS A 237 -26.81 -2.68 -53.72
C LYS A 237 -27.79 -2.42 -52.58
N TRP A 238 -27.52 -2.89 -51.36
CA TRP A 238 -28.38 -2.62 -50.20
C TRP A 238 -28.49 -1.11 -49.93
N GLN A 239 -27.40 -0.35 -49.98
CA GLN A 239 -27.42 1.11 -49.81
C GLN A 239 -28.30 1.80 -50.87
N ALA A 240 -28.23 1.37 -52.14
CA ALA A 240 -29.05 1.91 -53.22
C ALA A 240 -30.54 1.54 -53.07
N ASP A 241 -30.84 0.26 -52.84
CA ASP A 241 -32.21 -0.27 -52.69
C ASP A 241 -32.94 0.35 -51.49
N LEU A 242 -32.21 0.72 -50.42
CA LEU A 242 -32.78 1.24 -49.17
C LEU A 242 -33.24 2.71 -49.26
N GLN A 243 -32.69 3.54 -50.15
CA GLN A 243 -32.91 5.00 -50.13
C GLN A 243 -34.38 5.38 -50.33
N GLU A 244 -35.02 4.79 -51.34
CA GLU A 244 -36.37 5.15 -51.77
C GLU A 244 -37.48 4.59 -50.85
N PRO A 245 -37.41 3.32 -50.38
CA PRO A 245 -38.26 2.83 -49.30
C PRO A 245 -38.16 3.65 -48.02
N THR A 246 -36.95 4.09 -47.64
CA THR A 246 -36.73 4.93 -46.45
C THR A 246 -37.48 6.26 -46.57
N LYS A 247 -37.35 6.98 -47.69
CA LYS A 247 -38.12 8.21 -47.95
C LYS A 247 -39.62 7.98 -47.90
N LYS A 248 -40.10 6.88 -48.49
CA LYS A 248 -41.54 6.51 -48.49
C LYS A 248 -42.07 6.20 -47.09
N ARG A 249 -41.29 5.50 -46.26
CA ARG A 249 -41.59 5.30 -44.82
C ARG A 249 -41.70 6.65 -44.11
N ASP A 250 -40.73 7.53 -44.27
CA ASP A 250 -40.68 8.79 -43.51
C ASP A 250 -41.84 9.72 -43.86
N VAL A 251 -42.22 9.82 -45.14
CA VAL A 251 -43.42 10.55 -45.58
C VAL A 251 -44.70 9.92 -45.02
N ALA A 252 -44.81 8.59 -45.01
CA ALA A 252 -45.99 7.90 -44.45
C ALA A 252 -46.09 8.05 -42.92
N LEU A 253 -44.95 8.02 -42.22
CA LEU A 253 -44.86 8.18 -40.77
C LEU A 253 -45.18 9.62 -40.34
N ASP A 254 -44.65 10.63 -41.03
CA ASP A 254 -44.98 12.04 -40.75
C ASP A 254 -46.46 12.34 -41.02
N ALA A 255 -47.00 11.87 -42.14
CA ALA A 255 -48.42 12.00 -42.45
C ALA A 255 -49.30 11.33 -41.37
N TRP A 256 -48.91 10.15 -40.87
CA TRP A 256 -49.62 9.47 -39.78
C TRP A 256 -49.52 10.26 -38.46
N ASN A 257 -48.32 10.72 -38.07
CA ASN A 257 -48.08 11.47 -36.84
C ASN A 257 -48.86 12.80 -36.83
N THR A 258 -48.79 13.56 -37.92
CA THR A 258 -49.48 14.85 -38.08
C THR A 258 -50.99 14.69 -37.95
N ASN A 259 -51.58 13.67 -38.58
CA ASN A 259 -53.01 13.41 -38.45
C ASN A 259 -53.37 12.85 -37.06
N ASN A 260 -52.59 11.94 -36.47
CA ASN A 260 -52.88 11.43 -35.12
C ASN A 260 -52.85 12.56 -34.08
N ASN A 261 -51.91 13.50 -34.19
CA ASN A 261 -51.86 14.68 -33.33
C ASN A 261 -53.06 15.61 -33.52
N ARG A 262 -53.51 15.82 -34.77
CA ARG A 262 -54.72 16.60 -35.09
C ARG A 262 -55.98 15.96 -34.52
N GLU A 263 -56.21 14.68 -34.84
CA GLU A 263 -57.41 13.96 -34.43
C GLU A 263 -57.47 13.74 -32.92
N THR A 264 -56.33 13.54 -32.25
CA THR A 264 -56.27 13.49 -30.78
C THR A 264 -56.71 14.81 -30.15
N LYS A 265 -56.33 15.96 -30.71
CA LYS A 265 -56.81 17.27 -30.24
C LYS A 265 -58.32 17.42 -30.44
N LEU A 266 -58.85 17.01 -31.60
CA LEU A 266 -60.30 17.06 -31.87
C LEU A 266 -61.10 16.18 -30.90
N VAL A 267 -60.67 14.94 -30.67
CA VAL A 267 -61.29 14.02 -29.68
C VAL A 267 -61.24 14.62 -28.27
N THR A 268 -60.10 15.20 -27.87
CA THR A 268 -59.92 15.80 -26.54
C THR A 268 -60.81 17.02 -26.33
N THR A 269 -60.86 17.96 -27.28
CA THR A 269 -61.76 19.12 -27.22
C THR A 269 -63.23 18.71 -27.21
N ALA A 270 -63.61 17.71 -28.01
CA ALA A 270 -64.97 17.19 -28.00
C ALA A 270 -65.33 16.50 -26.66
N ALA A 271 -64.38 15.79 -26.04
CA ALA A 271 -64.55 15.19 -24.71
C ALA A 271 -64.70 16.26 -23.61
N TYR A 272 -63.88 17.32 -23.66
CA TYR A 272 -63.95 18.47 -22.75
C TYR A 272 -65.32 19.16 -22.81
N ASN A 273 -65.82 19.42 -24.02
CA ASN A 273 -67.13 20.03 -24.24
C ASN A 273 -68.29 19.10 -23.85
N LEU A 274 -68.18 17.79 -24.13
CA LEU A 274 -69.15 16.78 -23.66
C LEU A 274 -69.21 16.72 -22.14
N ARG A 275 -68.07 16.81 -21.45
CA ARG A 275 -68.01 16.82 -19.98
C ARG A 275 -68.72 18.05 -19.41
N GLU A 276 -68.47 19.24 -19.95
CA GLU A 276 -69.14 20.48 -19.55
C GLU A 276 -70.65 20.42 -19.81
N ALA A 277 -71.09 19.85 -20.95
CA ALA A 277 -72.50 19.69 -21.25
C ALA A 277 -73.22 18.70 -20.30
N ARG A 278 -72.54 17.62 -19.91
CA ARG A 278 -73.01 16.62 -18.92
C ARG A 278 -73.04 17.18 -17.50
N PHE A 279 -72.08 18.04 -17.14
CA PHE A 279 -71.88 18.62 -15.82
C PHE A 279 -71.64 20.14 -15.93
N PRO A 280 -72.70 20.98 -15.95
CA PRO A 280 -72.56 22.42 -16.17
C PRO A 280 -71.69 23.11 -15.13
N ASN A 281 -70.75 23.93 -15.59
CA ASN A 281 -69.71 24.64 -14.84
C ASN A 281 -68.66 23.73 -14.18
N VAL A 282 -68.53 22.46 -14.55
CA VAL A 282 -67.58 21.52 -13.89
C VAL A 282 -66.14 22.00 -13.95
N HIS A 283 -65.68 22.51 -15.11
CA HIS A 283 -64.30 22.95 -15.24
C HIS A 283 -64.04 24.23 -14.42
N SER A 284 -65.01 25.16 -14.39
CA SER A 284 -64.94 26.38 -13.56
C SER A 284 -64.97 26.08 -12.05
N LEU A 285 -65.70 25.04 -11.65
CA LEU A 285 -65.69 24.55 -10.27
C LEU A 285 -64.35 23.90 -9.90
N GLU A 286 -63.73 23.16 -10.82
CA GLU A 286 -62.38 22.58 -10.63
C GLU A 286 -61.30 23.66 -10.54
N ASP A 287 -61.31 24.65 -11.44
CA ASP A 287 -60.45 25.85 -11.34
C ASP A 287 -60.64 26.54 -9.98
N THR A 288 -61.88 26.67 -9.51
CA THR A 288 -62.21 27.28 -8.21
C THR A 288 -61.69 26.44 -7.03
N ILE A 289 -61.73 25.11 -7.13
CA ILE A 289 -61.19 24.17 -6.14
C ILE A 289 -59.67 24.29 -6.07
N ASP A 290 -58.96 24.30 -7.20
CA ASP A 290 -57.49 24.34 -7.20
C ASP A 290 -56.94 25.71 -6.79
N ASN A 291 -57.66 26.80 -7.11
CA ASN A 291 -57.41 28.12 -6.50
C ASN A 291 -57.63 28.10 -4.98
N ALA A 292 -58.71 27.48 -4.49
CA ALA A 292 -58.98 27.38 -3.05
C ALA A 292 -57.96 26.49 -2.32
N ARG A 293 -57.52 25.38 -2.93
CA ARG A 293 -56.45 24.49 -2.41
C ARG A 293 -55.11 25.23 -2.34
N SER A 294 -54.78 26.03 -3.36
CA SER A 294 -53.59 26.89 -3.39
C SER A 294 -53.62 27.92 -2.26
N HIS A 295 -54.76 28.59 -2.06
CA HIS A 295 -54.94 29.54 -0.97
C HIS A 295 -54.89 28.87 0.43
N ARG A 296 -55.48 27.69 0.59
CA ARG A 296 -55.33 26.87 1.81
C ARG A 296 -53.86 26.54 2.09
N GLY A 297 -53.07 26.25 1.05
CA GLY A 297 -51.62 26.06 1.16
C GLY A 297 -50.89 27.30 1.69
N GLN A 298 -51.23 28.48 1.18
CA GLN A 298 -50.70 29.76 1.69
C GLN A 298 -51.05 29.97 3.18
N MET A 299 -52.31 29.73 3.57
CA MET A 299 -52.75 29.88 4.96
C MET A 299 -52.09 28.85 5.89
N LYS A 300 -51.82 27.63 5.41
CA LYS A 300 -51.06 26.62 6.17
C LYS A 300 -49.64 27.09 6.47
N SER A 301 -48.94 27.62 5.47
CA SER A 301 -47.59 28.16 5.65
C SER A 301 -47.57 29.36 6.61
N GLN A 302 -48.59 30.23 6.58
CA GLN A 302 -48.73 31.30 7.59
C GLN A 302 -48.88 30.75 9.02
N LEU A 303 -49.67 29.68 9.20
CA LEU A 303 -49.84 29.02 10.50
C LEU A 303 -48.55 28.35 10.97
N GLU A 304 -47.84 27.64 10.09
CA GLU A 304 -46.55 26.99 10.40
C GLU A 304 -45.50 28.02 10.84
N ASN A 305 -45.40 29.16 10.13
CA ASN A 305 -44.52 30.27 10.49
C ASN A 305 -44.91 30.92 11.83
N ALA A 306 -46.20 31.19 12.06
CA ALA A 306 -46.67 31.76 13.32
C ALA A 306 -46.43 30.83 14.52
N THR A 307 -46.66 29.52 14.34
CA THR A 307 -46.38 28.48 15.35
C THR A 307 -44.88 28.44 15.69
N SER A 308 -44.01 28.50 14.67
CA SER A 308 -42.55 28.57 14.85
C SER A 308 -42.14 29.81 15.66
N ASN A 309 -42.68 30.99 15.32
CA ASN A 309 -42.40 32.23 16.03
C ASN A 309 -42.84 32.16 17.51
N ARG A 310 -44.02 31.57 17.80
CA ARG A 310 -44.47 31.38 19.19
C ARG A 310 -43.58 30.40 19.96
N ILE A 311 -43.12 29.31 19.33
CA ILE A 311 -42.17 28.38 19.94
C ILE A 311 -40.84 29.08 20.25
N GLN A 312 -40.32 29.90 19.34
CA GLN A 312 -39.10 30.68 19.57
C GLN A 312 -39.26 31.68 20.73
N ALA A 313 -40.38 32.41 20.77
CA ALA A 313 -40.69 33.33 21.88
C ALA A 313 -40.84 32.59 23.22
N GLN A 314 -41.50 31.43 23.24
CA GLN A 314 -41.62 30.60 24.45
C GLN A 314 -40.26 30.11 24.92
N ASN A 315 -39.42 29.60 24.02
CA ASN A 315 -38.07 29.16 24.36
C ASN A 315 -37.23 30.32 24.93
N LYS A 316 -37.43 31.55 24.44
CA LYS A 316 -36.76 32.74 24.97
C LYS A 316 -37.25 33.14 26.37
N VAL A 317 -38.54 33.01 26.67
CA VAL A 317 -39.07 33.16 28.04
C VAL A 317 -38.46 32.10 28.95
N ASN A 318 -38.50 30.82 28.54
CA ASN A 318 -37.96 29.70 29.31
C ASN A 318 -36.44 29.79 29.55
N GLU A 319 -35.67 30.39 28.63
CA GLU A 319 -34.24 30.71 28.82
C GLU A 319 -34.07 31.70 29.97
N LEU A 320 -34.84 32.79 29.96
CA LEU A 320 -34.74 33.88 30.91
C LEU A 320 -35.20 33.47 32.32
N GLU A 321 -36.31 32.73 32.43
CA GLU A 321 -36.86 32.26 33.72
C GLU A 321 -35.90 31.35 34.51
N ARG A 322 -34.87 30.78 33.87
CA ARG A 322 -33.82 30.01 34.54
C ARG A 322 -32.72 30.87 35.16
N LEU A 323 -32.43 32.05 34.61
CA LEU A 323 -31.29 32.87 35.03
C LEU A 323 -31.30 33.24 36.53
N PRO A 324 -32.45 33.51 37.19
CA PRO A 324 -32.49 33.73 38.63
C PRO A 324 -32.01 32.53 39.47
N GLY A 325 -32.32 31.29 39.03
CA GLY A 325 -31.87 30.07 39.70
C GLY A 325 -30.38 29.80 39.49
N GLU A 326 -29.88 30.06 38.28
CA GLU A 326 -28.46 29.95 37.94
C GLU A 326 -27.62 31.01 38.69
N ALA A 327 -28.15 32.23 38.86
CA ALA A 327 -27.56 33.28 39.69
C ALA A 327 -27.49 32.90 41.18
N GLU A 328 -28.58 32.38 41.75
CA GLU A 328 -28.61 31.94 43.15
C GLU A 328 -27.64 30.76 43.41
N GLY A 329 -27.43 29.87 42.43
CA GLY A 329 -26.38 28.85 42.48
C GLY A 329 -24.97 29.44 42.64
N HIS A 330 -24.65 30.52 41.93
CA HIS A 330 -23.38 31.24 42.12
C HIS A 330 -23.30 31.98 43.46
N LEU A 331 -24.41 32.54 43.96
CA LEU A 331 -24.43 33.14 45.31
C LEU A 331 -24.23 32.08 46.41
N GLN A 332 -24.71 30.85 46.22
CA GLN A 332 -24.42 29.73 47.13
C GLN A 332 -22.94 29.35 47.11
N GLN A 333 -22.31 29.29 45.92
CA GLN A 333 -20.86 29.05 45.78
C GLN A 333 -20.03 30.14 46.47
N ALA A 334 -20.39 31.42 46.30
CA ALA A 334 -19.74 32.53 46.99
C ALA A 334 -19.85 32.39 48.52
N ARG A 335 -21.04 32.12 49.05
CA ARG A 335 -21.27 31.95 50.51
C ARG A 335 -20.55 30.74 51.10
N GLN A 336 -20.34 29.66 50.33
CA GLN A 336 -19.51 28.54 50.77
C GLN A 336 -18.04 28.95 50.90
N LEU A 337 -17.46 29.60 49.88
CA LEU A 337 -16.07 30.06 49.91
C LEU A 337 -15.82 31.10 51.02
N GLU A 338 -16.80 31.95 51.32
CA GLU A 338 -16.76 32.83 52.49
C GLU A 338 -16.71 32.05 53.81
N SER A 339 -17.40 30.92 53.91
CA SER A 339 -17.36 30.05 55.09
C SER A 339 -16.01 29.32 55.19
N ASP A 340 -15.49 28.83 54.08
CA ASP A 340 -14.19 28.15 54.02
C ASP A 340 -13.06 29.08 54.46
N ASN A 341 -13.07 30.34 54.00
CA ASN A 341 -12.10 31.37 54.43
C ASN A 341 -12.16 31.64 55.95
N ARG A 342 -13.37 31.64 56.56
CA ARG A 342 -13.51 31.75 58.02
C ARG A 342 -12.95 30.53 58.75
N GLY A 343 -13.03 29.35 58.13
CA GLY A 343 -12.45 28.10 58.64
C GLY A 343 -10.91 28.07 58.64
N MET A 344 -10.25 28.72 57.67
CA MET A 344 -8.79 28.70 57.53
C MET A 344 -8.04 29.19 58.77
N TYR A 345 -8.58 30.17 59.51
CA TYR A 345 -8.02 30.61 60.79
C TYR A 345 -7.87 29.47 61.81
N VAL A 346 -8.86 28.57 61.89
CA VAL A 346 -8.84 27.43 62.82
C VAL A 346 -7.77 26.43 62.42
N HIS A 347 -7.54 26.23 61.11
CA HIS A 347 -6.46 25.38 60.62
C HIS A 347 -5.07 25.97 60.89
N ILE A 348 -4.88 27.28 60.69
CA ILE A 348 -3.64 27.99 61.08
C ILE A 348 -3.39 27.83 62.59
N GLN A 349 -4.40 28.10 63.43
CA GLN A 349 -4.29 27.98 64.89
C GLN A 349 -3.93 26.55 65.33
N THR A 350 -4.58 25.55 64.71
CA THR A 350 -4.31 24.13 64.98
C THR A 350 -2.88 23.75 64.59
N TYR A 351 -2.42 24.17 63.41
CA TYR A 351 -1.06 23.92 62.94
C TYR A 351 -0.02 24.54 63.87
N THR A 352 -0.11 25.85 64.14
CA THR A 352 0.87 26.54 65.01
C THR A 352 0.93 25.92 66.40
N THR A 353 -0.22 25.57 66.99
CA THR A 353 -0.27 24.94 68.32
C THR A 353 0.41 23.56 68.34
N LEU A 354 0.14 22.71 67.36
CA LEU A 354 0.72 21.36 67.26
C LEU A 354 2.23 21.42 66.98
N THR A 355 2.65 22.21 65.99
CA THR A 355 4.07 22.34 65.61
C THR A 355 4.89 22.94 66.76
N LEU A 356 4.37 23.96 67.47
CA LEU A 356 5.02 24.51 68.66
C LEU A 356 5.24 23.43 69.73
N SER A 357 4.21 22.60 70.00
CA SER A 357 4.33 21.50 70.97
C SER A 357 5.33 20.42 70.53
N GLN A 358 5.45 20.14 69.23
CA GLN A 358 6.42 19.19 68.69
C GLN A 358 7.86 19.72 68.82
N VAL A 359 8.13 20.94 68.32
CA VAL A 359 9.46 21.57 68.40
C VAL A 359 9.91 21.73 69.86
N SER A 360 8.99 22.10 70.76
CA SER A 360 9.24 22.14 72.22
C SER A 360 9.70 20.79 72.79
N SER A 361 9.18 19.68 72.26
CA SER A 361 9.49 18.32 72.71
C SER A 361 10.80 17.81 72.10
N GLU A 362 11.01 18.04 70.80
CA GLU A 362 12.25 17.71 70.08
C GLU A 362 13.44 18.41 70.71
N ARG A 363 13.36 19.73 70.95
CA ARG A 363 14.44 20.49 71.61
C ARG A 363 14.81 19.90 72.97
N ARG A 364 13.82 19.53 73.79
CA ARG A 364 14.05 18.88 75.10
C ARG A 364 14.62 17.47 74.98
N SER A 365 14.50 16.79 73.84
CA SER A 365 15.21 15.52 73.59
C SER A 365 16.66 15.77 73.23
N SER A 366 16.92 16.58 72.20
CA SER A 366 18.28 16.91 71.74
C SER A 366 19.11 17.59 72.83
N GLU A 367 18.50 18.37 73.72
CA GLU A 367 19.13 18.97 74.91
C GLU A 367 19.56 17.92 75.95
N ARG A 368 18.76 16.86 76.15
CA ARG A 368 19.13 15.73 77.03
C ARG A 368 20.22 14.85 76.40
N GLU A 369 20.20 14.67 75.09
CA GLU A 369 21.23 13.92 74.36
C GLU A 369 22.55 14.69 74.29
N TYR A 370 22.52 16.01 74.07
CA TYR A 370 23.66 16.91 74.13
C TYR A 370 24.39 16.80 75.49
N ASN A 371 23.63 16.92 76.58
CA ASN A 371 24.17 16.83 77.94
C ASN A 371 24.80 15.45 78.23
N ARG A 372 24.22 14.35 77.72
CA ARG A 372 24.80 13.00 77.83
C ARG A 372 26.10 12.88 77.03
N ALA A 373 26.07 13.21 75.74
CA ALA A 373 27.24 13.10 74.87
C ALA A 373 28.42 13.97 75.36
N SER A 374 28.14 15.15 75.92
CA SER A 374 29.17 15.99 76.54
C SER A 374 29.75 15.36 77.82
N THR A 375 28.92 14.69 78.62
CA THR A 375 29.37 13.98 79.82
C THR A 375 30.24 12.77 79.46
N ASP A 376 29.83 11.96 78.49
CA ASP A 376 30.57 10.79 78.02
C ASP A 376 31.90 11.17 77.35
N LEU A 377 31.93 12.30 76.63
CA LEU A 377 33.13 12.89 76.03
C LEU A 377 34.21 13.19 77.09
N ASP A 378 33.82 13.89 78.15
CA ASP A 378 34.76 14.30 79.20
C ASP A 378 35.23 13.10 80.04
N PHE A 379 34.39 12.06 80.21
CA PHE A 379 34.82 10.78 80.78
C PHE A 379 35.83 10.04 79.90
N GLU A 380 35.63 9.96 78.58
CA GLU A 380 36.55 9.23 77.69
C GLU A 380 37.91 9.95 77.54
N ARG A 381 37.90 11.29 77.52
CA ARG A 381 39.11 12.13 77.53
C ARG A 381 40.01 11.91 78.76
N ALA A 382 39.46 11.46 79.89
CA ALA A 382 40.16 11.31 81.16
C ALA A 382 41.00 10.02 81.32
N LYS A 383 41.02 9.12 80.32
CA LYS A 383 41.74 7.82 80.40
C LYS A 383 43.25 7.90 80.10
N PRO A 384 44.07 6.92 80.56
CA PRO A 384 45.52 6.82 80.28
C PRO A 384 45.87 6.09 78.96
N THR A 385 47.15 5.99 78.57
CA THR A 385 47.64 5.39 77.29
C THR A 385 48.49 4.11 77.47
N LYS A 386 48.69 3.30 76.40
CA LYS A 386 49.21 1.89 76.44
C LYS A 386 50.68 1.72 75.96
N PRO A 387 51.52 0.86 76.60
CA PRO A 387 52.94 0.57 76.22
C PRO A 387 53.18 -0.79 75.48
N SER A 388 54.42 -1.14 75.10
CA SER A 388 54.76 -2.29 74.19
C SER A 388 56.20 -2.91 74.31
N SER A 389 56.36 -4.27 74.21
CA SER A 389 57.53 -5.08 73.66
C SER A 389 57.73 -6.54 74.25
N PRO A 390 58.27 -7.58 73.52
CA PRO A 390 58.53 -8.98 74.02
C PRO A 390 59.90 -9.68 73.65
N PRO A 391 60.42 -10.73 74.38
CA PRO A 391 61.36 -11.77 73.83
C PRO A 391 61.24 -13.26 74.44
N PRO A 392 62.25 -14.19 74.67
CA PRO A 392 62.18 -15.61 74.15
C PRO A 392 62.81 -16.88 74.90
N SER A 393 62.31 -18.11 74.59
CA SER A 393 62.98 -19.46 74.40
C SER A 393 63.76 -20.34 75.45
N SER A 394 63.40 -21.65 75.51
CA SER A 394 64.21 -22.90 75.72
C SER A 394 64.61 -23.48 77.12
N GLY A 395 64.63 -24.83 77.25
CA GLY A 395 65.09 -25.64 78.43
C GLY A 395 64.67 -27.14 78.36
N ASN A 396 65.35 -28.08 79.05
CA ASN A 396 65.17 -29.55 78.87
C ASN A 396 65.34 -30.39 80.17
N GLY A 397 64.52 -31.43 80.42
CA GLY A 397 64.82 -32.46 81.45
C GLY A 397 63.67 -33.24 82.16
N SER A 398 63.66 -34.57 81.98
CA SER A 398 63.04 -35.65 82.81
C SER A 398 61.50 -35.78 82.95
N PRO A 399 60.96 -36.97 83.33
CA PRO A 399 59.56 -37.36 83.06
C PRO A 399 58.67 -37.64 84.28
N ASN A 400 57.37 -37.84 84.00
CA ASN A 400 56.32 -38.40 84.89
C ASN A 400 56.02 -37.64 86.20
N GLY A 401 55.25 -36.56 86.08
CA GLY A 401 54.41 -36.01 87.15
C GLY A 401 53.05 -35.59 86.57
N VAL A 402 51.94 -36.02 87.17
CA VAL A 402 50.60 -35.64 86.72
C VAL A 402 50.29 -34.22 87.19
N ASP A 403 49.74 -33.37 86.31
CA ASP A 403 49.34 -32.00 86.62
C ASP A 403 48.33 -31.96 87.79
N PRO A 404 48.64 -31.28 88.91
CA PRO A 404 47.80 -31.28 90.10
C PRO A 404 46.56 -30.37 90.01
N PHE A 405 46.41 -29.51 88.99
CA PHE A 405 45.30 -28.56 88.89
C PHE A 405 44.12 -29.04 88.03
N LYS A 406 43.84 -30.35 88.09
CA LYS A 406 42.66 -31.00 87.52
C LYS A 406 41.59 -31.33 88.59
N PRO A 407 40.55 -30.50 88.77
CA PRO A 407 39.31 -30.91 89.45
C PRO A 407 38.17 -31.19 88.46
N GLY A 408 37.70 -32.45 88.42
CA GLY A 408 36.32 -32.85 88.08
C GLY A 408 35.67 -32.44 86.74
N GLY A 409 35.78 -33.29 85.71
CA GLY A 409 34.85 -33.32 84.55
C GLY A 409 35.22 -32.40 83.36
N GLY A 410 35.28 -32.96 82.15
CA GLY A 410 35.62 -32.24 80.91
C GLY A 410 34.43 -32.08 79.94
N SER A 411 34.59 -31.52 78.73
CA SER A 411 35.75 -30.87 78.05
C SER A 411 35.27 -30.28 76.71
N GLY A 412 35.95 -29.35 76.01
CA GLY A 412 37.23 -28.67 76.25
C GLY A 412 37.11 -27.16 75.98
N SER A 413 38.07 -26.43 75.38
CA SER A 413 39.37 -26.79 74.77
C SER A 413 40.46 -25.79 75.25
N PRO A 414 41.75 -26.18 75.40
CA PRO A 414 42.59 -25.59 76.44
C PRO A 414 43.71 -24.62 75.95
N TYR A 415 43.43 -23.66 75.07
CA TYR A 415 44.46 -22.74 74.55
C TYR A 415 44.10 -21.24 74.60
N GLY A 416 44.67 -20.53 75.57
CA GLY A 416 45.16 -19.15 75.42
C GLY A 416 44.19 -17.96 75.60
N THR A 417 44.50 -17.09 76.57
CA THR A 417 44.24 -15.63 76.49
C THR A 417 45.28 -14.90 77.34
N ASP A 418 45.92 -13.87 76.79
CA ASP A 418 46.96 -13.08 77.47
C ASP A 418 46.33 -11.94 78.33
N PRO A 419 46.64 -11.80 79.63
CA PRO A 419 46.09 -10.74 80.47
C PRO A 419 46.47 -9.30 80.06
N PHE A 420 47.41 -9.09 79.15
CA PHE A 420 47.74 -7.76 78.60
C PHE A 420 46.88 -7.35 77.38
N ALA A 421 45.95 -8.20 76.95
CA ALA A 421 45.14 -8.00 75.75
C ALA A 421 44.05 -6.91 75.84
N ASP A 422 43.49 -6.61 77.02
CA ASP A 422 42.34 -5.71 77.15
C ASP A 422 42.63 -4.29 76.59
N SER A 423 41.69 -3.80 75.79
CA SER A 423 41.72 -2.51 75.11
C SER A 423 40.97 -1.41 75.88
N ASN A 424 39.94 -1.74 76.65
CA ASN A 424 39.02 -0.75 77.25
C ASN A 424 39.64 0.08 78.38
N LYS A 425 40.78 -0.36 78.92
CA LYS A 425 41.50 0.28 80.04
C LYS A 425 42.22 1.57 79.64
N TYR A 426 42.34 1.86 78.35
CA TYR A 426 43.11 2.98 77.82
C TYR A 426 42.22 3.93 76.98
N ARG A 427 42.72 5.14 76.77
CA ARG A 427 42.05 6.22 76.03
C ARG A 427 41.94 5.90 74.55
N ASP A 428 40.72 5.94 74.03
CA ASP A 428 40.45 5.87 72.60
C ASP A 428 40.24 7.28 72.02
N SER A 429 41.22 7.75 71.23
CA SER A 429 41.12 9.03 70.52
C SER A 429 39.98 9.04 69.49
N TYR A 430 39.71 7.92 68.82
CA TYR A 430 38.69 7.85 67.78
C TYR A 430 37.28 8.02 68.36
N LYS A 431 37.02 7.42 69.53
CA LYS A 431 35.77 7.63 70.27
C LYS A 431 35.61 9.08 70.77
N ILE A 432 36.70 9.75 71.12
CA ILE A 432 36.69 11.17 71.51
C ILE A 432 36.27 12.03 70.31
N ASP A 433 36.90 11.89 69.14
CA ASP A 433 36.58 12.66 67.94
C ASP A 433 35.11 12.48 67.50
N GLN A 434 34.56 11.25 67.64
CA GLN A 434 33.14 10.97 67.42
C GLN A 434 32.24 11.76 68.38
N LEU A 435 32.55 11.76 69.67
CA LEU A 435 31.75 12.44 70.69
C LEU A 435 31.84 13.97 70.58
N GLU A 436 33.02 14.53 70.25
CA GLU A 436 33.18 15.97 69.96
C GLU A 436 32.32 16.40 68.77
N THR A 437 32.27 15.58 67.72
CA THR A 437 31.41 15.79 66.55
C THR A 437 29.92 15.73 66.92
N GLN A 438 29.52 14.77 67.76
CA GLN A 438 28.14 14.60 68.21
C GLN A 438 27.66 15.79 69.08
N VAL A 439 28.45 16.21 70.06
CA VAL A 439 28.19 17.39 70.91
C VAL A 439 28.10 18.65 70.05
N SER A 440 29.02 18.83 69.11
CA SER A 440 29.04 20.00 68.19
C SER A 440 27.87 20.05 67.21
N ARG A 441 27.22 18.92 66.93
CA ARG A 441 25.98 18.83 66.14
C ARG A 441 24.77 19.18 66.99
N LEU A 442 24.57 18.46 68.09
CA LEU A 442 23.42 18.64 68.99
C LEU A 442 23.37 20.06 69.59
N GLY A 443 24.52 20.67 69.87
CA GLY A 443 24.63 22.06 70.34
C GLY A 443 24.35 23.15 69.29
N ARG A 444 24.08 22.79 68.03
CA ARG A 444 23.45 23.67 67.02
C ARG A 444 21.96 23.41 66.99
N GLU A 445 21.60 22.14 66.81
CA GLU A 445 20.23 21.61 66.79
C GLU A 445 19.35 22.17 67.92
N VAL A 446 19.86 22.19 69.16
CA VAL A 446 19.13 22.74 70.34
C VAL A 446 18.90 24.25 70.26
N ARG A 447 19.76 25.02 69.59
CA ARG A 447 19.57 26.46 69.35
C ARG A 447 18.62 26.70 68.19
N ASP A 448 18.84 26.02 67.07
CA ASP A 448 18.00 26.14 65.87
C ASP A 448 16.53 25.80 66.21
N LEU A 449 16.30 24.75 67.01
CA LEU A 449 14.97 24.41 67.55
C LEU A 449 14.43 25.42 68.56
N LYS A 450 15.27 26.11 69.34
CA LYS A 450 14.83 27.15 70.31
C LYS A 450 14.39 28.42 69.62
N ASP A 451 15.10 28.84 68.59
CA ASP A 451 14.74 30.03 67.82
C ASP A 451 13.45 29.77 67.03
N ARG A 452 13.27 28.54 66.52
CA ARG A 452 12.01 28.06 65.91
C ARG A 452 10.85 27.98 66.92
N GLU A 453 11.06 27.44 68.13
CA GLU A 453 10.09 27.45 69.25
C GLU A 453 9.61 28.88 69.54
N SER A 454 10.55 29.84 69.62
CA SER A 454 10.27 31.26 69.91
C SER A 454 9.46 31.95 68.81
N SER A 455 9.79 31.73 67.54
CA SER A 455 9.03 32.31 66.41
C SER A 455 7.62 31.71 66.28
N LEU A 456 7.45 30.42 66.56
CA LEU A 456 6.13 29.77 66.60
C LEU A 456 5.29 30.29 67.77
N GLU A 457 5.88 30.48 68.96
CA GLU A 457 5.19 31.04 70.13
C GLU A 457 4.68 32.47 69.88
N SER A 458 5.49 33.32 69.22
CA SER A 458 5.10 34.68 68.81
C SER A 458 3.84 34.69 67.93
N ILE A 459 3.73 33.76 66.98
CA ILE A 459 2.55 33.62 66.12
C ILE A 459 1.36 33.04 66.89
N ASN A 460 1.59 32.04 67.75
CA ASN A 460 0.55 31.48 68.63
C ASN A 460 -0.07 32.57 69.54
N LEU A 461 0.76 33.45 70.07
CA LEU A 461 0.32 34.59 70.87
C LEU A 461 -0.46 35.61 70.02
N ARG A 462 -0.05 35.89 68.78
CA ARG A 462 -0.80 36.79 67.89
C ARG A 462 -2.16 36.20 67.47
N LEU A 463 -2.23 34.89 67.25
CA LEU A 463 -3.47 34.16 66.92
C LEU A 463 -4.56 34.30 67.98
N ALA A 464 -4.19 34.53 69.25
CA ALA A 464 -5.14 34.80 70.33
C ALA A 464 -5.83 36.18 70.21
N PHE A 465 -5.25 37.14 69.48
CA PHE A 465 -5.73 38.53 69.40
C PHE A 465 -6.29 38.95 68.03
N THR A 466 -5.97 38.25 66.94
CA THR A 466 -6.54 38.54 65.62
C THR A 466 -6.85 37.27 64.83
N LYS A 467 -7.95 37.32 64.07
CA LYS A 467 -8.37 36.28 63.12
C LYS A 467 -8.11 36.66 61.66
N ASP A 468 -7.53 37.85 61.45
CA ASP A 468 -7.16 38.37 60.14
C ASP A 468 -5.90 37.64 59.64
N ILE A 469 -6.08 36.77 58.64
CA ILE A 469 -5.02 35.98 58.03
C ILE A 469 -3.99 36.87 57.33
N ASP A 470 -4.37 38.06 56.85
CA ASP A 470 -3.45 38.99 56.21
C ASP A 470 -2.53 39.63 57.25
N GLN A 471 -3.07 40.06 58.40
CA GLN A 471 -2.26 40.50 59.54
C GLN A 471 -1.35 39.40 60.09
N LEU A 472 -1.84 38.16 60.18
CA LEU A 472 -1.06 37.01 60.63
C LEU A 472 0.09 36.69 59.66
N SER A 473 -0.17 36.79 58.34
CA SER A 473 0.82 36.48 57.30
C SER A 473 2.08 37.34 57.35
N LEU A 474 1.99 38.56 57.90
CA LEU A 474 3.14 39.44 58.09
C LEU A 474 4.15 38.91 59.13
N LEU A 475 3.73 38.02 60.04
CA LEU A 475 4.64 37.39 61.02
C LEU A 475 5.35 36.15 60.46
N PHE A 476 4.81 35.52 59.40
CA PHE A 476 5.35 34.27 58.87
C PHE A 476 6.77 34.43 58.27
N TYR A 477 7.21 35.65 57.99
CA TYR A 477 8.56 35.95 57.49
C TYR A 477 9.68 35.58 58.47
N ASN A 478 9.40 35.55 59.79
CA ASN A 478 10.38 35.26 60.84
C ASN A 478 10.38 33.78 61.29
N LEU A 479 9.65 32.91 60.59
CA LEU A 479 9.63 31.47 60.85
C LEU A 479 10.76 30.73 60.14
N ASP A 480 11.01 29.50 60.60
CA ASP A 480 11.68 28.48 59.81
C ASP A 480 11.01 28.33 58.42
N PRO A 481 11.78 28.10 57.34
CA PRO A 481 11.23 27.98 55.99
C PRO A 481 10.09 26.95 55.83
N ILE A 482 10.10 25.85 56.60
CA ILE A 482 9.08 24.81 56.56
C ILE A 482 7.75 25.35 57.08
N ASP A 483 7.78 25.98 58.26
CA ASP A 483 6.57 26.51 58.90
C ASP A 483 6.04 27.74 58.16
N ARG A 484 6.93 28.58 57.64
CA ARG A 484 6.58 29.71 56.76
C ARG A 484 5.82 29.24 55.52
N MET A 485 6.31 28.20 54.85
CA MET A 485 5.67 27.62 53.65
C MET A 485 4.34 26.94 53.98
N ALA A 486 4.26 26.23 55.11
CA ALA A 486 3.01 25.60 55.55
C ALA A 486 1.93 26.63 55.87
N LEU A 487 2.30 27.76 56.48
CA LEU A 487 1.35 28.81 56.86
C LEU A 487 1.00 29.77 55.70
N SER A 488 1.92 30.08 54.78
CA SER A 488 1.61 30.94 53.63
C SER A 488 0.53 30.35 52.73
N GLN A 489 0.49 29.03 52.57
CA GLN A 489 -0.52 28.33 51.77
C GLN A 489 -1.97 28.63 52.19
N TYR A 490 -2.23 28.96 53.47
CA TYR A 490 -3.58 29.35 53.91
C TYR A 490 -3.94 30.77 53.44
N LYS A 491 -2.97 31.69 53.38
CA LYS A 491 -3.16 33.02 52.78
C LYS A 491 -3.40 32.90 51.28
N ASP A 492 -2.56 32.14 50.57
CA ASP A 492 -2.66 31.95 49.12
C ASP A 492 -4.03 31.36 48.72
N ARG A 493 -4.59 30.47 49.55
CA ARG A 493 -5.95 29.91 49.40
C ARG A 493 -7.04 30.96 49.70
N LYS A 494 -6.94 31.72 50.79
CA LYS A 494 -7.88 32.84 51.09
C LYS A 494 -7.97 33.80 49.91
N ASP A 495 -6.83 34.28 49.43
CA ASP A 495 -6.73 35.29 48.38
C ASP A 495 -7.14 34.73 47.00
N SER A 496 -7.06 33.40 46.81
CA SER A 496 -7.70 32.70 45.68
C SER A 496 -9.23 32.69 45.81
N ASN A 497 -9.74 32.30 46.98
CA ASN A 497 -11.17 32.24 47.26
C ASN A 497 -11.85 33.60 47.14
N GLU A 498 -11.23 34.69 47.60
CA GLU A 498 -11.77 36.06 47.49
C GLU A 498 -11.93 36.50 46.03
N ARG A 499 -11.01 36.12 45.15
CA ARG A 499 -11.14 36.35 43.69
C ARG A 499 -12.28 35.53 43.08
N SER A 500 -12.47 34.28 43.53
CA SER A 500 -13.59 33.43 43.10
C SER A 500 -14.94 33.97 43.59
N ILE A 501 -15.05 34.39 44.85
CA ILE A 501 -16.24 35.04 45.43
C ILE A 501 -16.63 36.27 44.61
N ALA A 502 -15.68 37.18 44.37
CA ALA A 502 -15.90 38.38 43.56
C ALA A 502 -16.19 38.06 42.08
N SER A 503 -15.87 36.85 41.59
CA SER A 503 -16.28 36.41 40.26
C SER A 503 -17.73 35.91 40.27
N HIS A 504 -18.08 35.00 41.18
CA HIS A 504 -19.42 34.45 41.31
C HIS A 504 -20.48 35.52 41.58
N GLN A 505 -20.18 36.50 42.45
CA GLN A 505 -21.08 37.63 42.74
C GLN A 505 -21.34 38.50 41.49
N ARG A 506 -20.33 38.74 40.63
CA ARG A 506 -20.52 39.46 39.37
C ARG A 506 -21.41 38.67 38.41
N THR A 507 -21.10 37.38 38.18
CA THR A 507 -21.90 36.52 37.30
C THR A 507 -23.36 36.42 37.77
N ALA A 508 -23.61 36.32 39.08
CA ALA A 508 -24.96 36.35 39.62
C ALA A 508 -25.70 37.67 39.34
N ASN A 509 -25.03 38.81 39.55
CA ASN A 509 -25.60 40.14 39.26
C ASN A 509 -25.88 40.35 37.76
N ASP A 510 -25.01 39.87 36.88
CA ASP A 510 -25.17 39.95 35.42
C ASP A 510 -26.38 39.12 34.97
N LEU A 511 -26.53 37.88 35.48
CA LEU A 511 -27.67 37.00 35.20
C LEU A 511 -29.00 37.58 35.70
N GLN A 512 -29.04 38.12 36.92
CA GLN A 512 -30.23 38.79 37.46
C GLN A 512 -30.59 40.06 36.68
N SER A 513 -29.59 40.87 36.31
CA SER A 513 -29.80 42.07 35.49
C SER A 513 -30.39 41.70 34.13
N ARG A 514 -29.82 40.70 33.47
CA ARG A 514 -30.30 40.19 32.18
C ARG A 514 -31.75 39.71 32.25
N TYR A 515 -32.12 38.96 33.29
CA TYR A 515 -33.51 38.57 33.53
C TYR A 515 -34.43 39.80 33.64
N ASN A 516 -34.11 40.73 34.55
CA ASN A 516 -34.93 41.90 34.84
C ASN A 516 -35.15 42.81 33.62
N TYR A 517 -34.15 42.95 32.74
CA TYR A 517 -34.26 43.72 31.50
C TYR A 517 -35.01 42.97 30.38
N GLU A 518 -34.71 41.69 30.14
CA GLU A 518 -35.24 40.98 28.96
C GLU A 518 -36.64 40.36 29.17
N ILE A 519 -37.00 39.90 30.38
CA ILE A 519 -38.20 39.04 30.59
C ILE A 519 -39.52 39.71 30.19
N ASN A 520 -39.66 41.01 30.48
CA ASN A 520 -40.87 41.78 30.16
C ASN A 520 -41.03 42.00 28.64
N GLY A 521 -39.92 42.03 27.88
CA GLY A 521 -39.96 42.05 26.42
C GLY A 521 -40.31 40.68 25.84
N ALA A 522 -39.66 39.62 26.35
CA ALA A 522 -39.91 38.25 25.92
C ALA A 522 -41.39 37.82 26.12
N ASN A 523 -41.99 38.18 27.26
CA ASN A 523 -43.40 37.88 27.55
C ASN A 523 -44.38 38.62 26.63
N ARG A 524 -44.09 39.86 26.22
CA ARG A 524 -44.90 40.58 25.21
C ARG A 524 -44.80 39.89 23.85
N ASN A 525 -43.58 39.60 23.40
CA ASN A 525 -43.33 38.91 22.13
C ASN A 525 -44.03 37.53 22.09
N LEU A 526 -44.05 36.80 23.21
CA LEU A 526 -44.79 35.53 23.34
C LEU A 526 -46.31 35.74 23.22
N SER A 527 -46.88 36.76 23.86
CA SER A 527 -48.31 37.09 23.76
C SER A 527 -48.71 37.49 22.33
N GLU A 528 -47.90 38.31 21.66
CA GLU A 528 -48.09 38.74 20.28
C GLU A 528 -47.98 37.56 19.30
N ALA A 529 -46.97 36.70 19.47
CA ALA A 529 -46.80 35.49 18.67
C ALA A 529 -47.94 34.48 18.87
N THR A 530 -48.48 34.35 20.09
CA THR A 530 -49.63 33.49 20.40
C THR A 530 -50.89 34.00 19.68
N SER A 531 -51.19 35.30 19.80
CA SER A 531 -52.32 35.93 19.09
C SER A 531 -52.19 35.80 17.57
N SER A 532 -50.95 35.82 17.06
CA SER A 532 -50.65 35.61 15.64
C SER A 532 -50.87 34.14 15.20
N GLU A 533 -50.48 33.16 16.02
CA GLU A 533 -50.77 31.73 15.77
C GLU A 533 -52.29 31.47 15.74
N GLU A 534 -53.04 32.00 16.71
CA GLU A 534 -54.50 31.87 16.76
C GLU A 534 -55.18 32.50 15.54
N GLY A 535 -54.78 33.72 15.17
CA GLY A 535 -55.29 34.39 13.97
C GLY A 535 -54.95 33.64 12.67
N ALA A 536 -53.75 33.04 12.57
CA ALA A 536 -53.38 32.20 11.44
C ALA A 536 -54.14 30.87 11.41
N ARG A 537 -54.38 30.25 12.58
CA ARG A 537 -55.17 29.01 12.74
C ARG A 537 -56.61 29.22 12.30
N GLY A 538 -57.22 30.35 12.67
CA GLY A 538 -58.54 30.75 12.20
C GLY A 538 -58.62 30.89 10.68
N ARG A 539 -57.65 31.59 10.06
CA ARG A 539 -57.57 31.74 8.60
C ARG A 539 -57.38 30.39 7.88
N TYR A 540 -56.52 29.51 8.41
CA TYR A 540 -56.31 28.17 7.87
C TYR A 540 -57.59 27.32 7.92
N SER A 541 -58.28 27.30 9.07
CA SER A 541 -59.53 26.55 9.23
C SER A 541 -60.65 27.06 8.30
N GLN A 542 -60.76 28.38 8.10
CA GLN A 542 -61.70 28.95 7.12
C GLN A 542 -61.37 28.54 5.68
N ALA A 543 -60.08 28.54 5.30
CA ALA A 543 -59.65 28.10 3.97
C ALA A 543 -59.86 26.58 3.76
N GLU A 544 -59.66 25.78 4.80
CA GLU A 544 -59.93 24.33 4.78
C GLU A 544 -61.43 24.02 4.64
N GLY A 545 -62.29 24.69 5.42
CA GLY A 545 -63.75 24.58 5.28
C GLY A 545 -64.25 25.01 3.90
N ARG A 546 -63.65 26.06 3.31
CA ARG A 546 -63.96 26.47 1.93
C ARG A 546 -63.58 25.39 0.89
N VAL A 547 -62.41 24.77 1.02
CA VAL A 547 -62.00 23.66 0.13
C VAL A 547 -62.97 22.48 0.30
N ALA A 548 -63.28 22.06 1.53
CA ALA A 548 -64.18 20.94 1.78
C ALA A 548 -65.60 21.17 1.22
N GLY A 549 -66.13 22.40 1.33
CA GLY A 549 -67.42 22.77 0.74
C GLY A 549 -67.41 22.74 -0.79
N LEU A 550 -66.35 23.23 -1.44
CA LEU A 550 -66.23 23.16 -2.90
C LEU A 550 -66.04 21.71 -3.40
N GLU A 551 -65.24 20.91 -2.70
CA GLU A 551 -65.06 19.48 -2.98
C GLU A 551 -66.33 18.65 -2.68
N GLN A 552 -67.26 19.15 -1.87
CA GLN A 552 -68.60 18.58 -1.71
C GLN A 552 -69.49 18.95 -2.90
N ASN A 553 -69.59 20.24 -3.24
CA ASN A 553 -70.33 20.72 -4.42
C ASN A 553 -69.92 19.99 -5.71
N HIS A 554 -68.62 19.69 -5.86
CA HIS A 554 -68.10 18.93 -7.00
C HIS A 554 -68.56 17.47 -7.01
N ARG A 555 -68.54 16.79 -5.85
CA ARG A 555 -69.09 15.43 -5.73
C ARG A 555 -70.60 15.40 -6.01
N ASP A 556 -71.35 16.40 -5.55
CA ASP A 556 -72.80 16.49 -5.77
C ASP A 556 -73.16 16.79 -7.24
N LEU A 557 -72.36 17.63 -7.92
CA LEU A 557 -72.44 17.85 -9.37
C LEU A 557 -72.11 16.56 -10.15
N MET A 558 -71.00 15.89 -9.81
CA MET A 558 -70.54 14.66 -10.47
C MET A 558 -71.46 13.45 -10.23
N ALA A 559 -72.25 13.46 -9.15
CA ALA A 559 -73.22 12.40 -8.84
C ALA A 559 -74.45 12.40 -9.78
N ASN A 560 -74.74 13.52 -10.46
CA ASN A 560 -75.96 13.69 -11.27
C ASN A 560 -75.66 14.06 -12.73
N PRO A 561 -74.94 13.20 -13.50
CA PRO A 561 -74.68 13.45 -14.92
C PRO A 561 -75.97 13.57 -15.72
N ARG A 562 -76.07 14.60 -16.56
CA ARG A 562 -77.10 14.64 -17.60
C ARG A 562 -76.84 13.49 -18.60
N PRO A 563 -77.84 12.68 -18.97
CA PRO A 563 -77.66 11.55 -19.88
C PRO A 563 -77.40 12.02 -21.32
N ASP A 564 -76.77 11.17 -22.14
CA ASP A 564 -76.33 11.54 -23.49
C ASP A 564 -77.47 11.81 -24.50
N ASN A 565 -78.71 11.46 -24.14
CA ASN A 565 -79.92 11.81 -24.90
C ASN A 565 -80.52 13.18 -24.50
N HIS A 566 -80.03 13.82 -23.43
CA HIS A 566 -80.47 15.14 -22.98
C HIS A 566 -80.22 16.20 -24.05
N ALA A 567 -81.15 17.13 -24.24
CA ALA A 567 -81.14 18.08 -25.36
C ALA A 567 -79.85 18.89 -25.47
N GLU A 568 -79.31 19.35 -24.34
CA GLU A 568 -78.04 20.10 -24.28
C GLU A 568 -76.79 19.22 -24.41
N VAL A 569 -76.86 17.92 -24.11
CA VAL A 569 -75.71 16.99 -24.14
C VAL A 569 -75.54 16.36 -25.53
N LYS A 570 -76.66 15.96 -26.13
CA LYS A 570 -76.73 15.21 -27.38
C LYS A 570 -75.87 15.76 -28.53
N PRO A 571 -75.79 17.10 -28.78
CA PRO A 571 -74.93 17.64 -29.83
C PRO A 571 -73.44 17.36 -29.56
N PHE A 572 -72.98 17.54 -28.33
CA PHE A 572 -71.58 17.31 -27.93
C PHE A 572 -71.24 15.81 -27.86
N PHE A 573 -72.20 14.97 -27.44
CA PHE A 573 -72.04 13.52 -27.47
C PHE A 573 -71.87 13.02 -28.91
N THR A 574 -72.75 13.44 -29.82
CA THR A 574 -72.62 13.12 -31.25
C THR A 574 -71.31 13.68 -31.85
N ALA A 575 -70.87 14.87 -31.45
CA ALA A 575 -69.60 15.44 -31.90
C ALA A 575 -68.38 14.65 -31.40
N HIS A 576 -68.40 14.18 -30.15
CA HIS A 576 -67.34 13.35 -29.59
C HIS A 576 -67.29 11.95 -30.21
N GLN A 577 -68.45 11.30 -30.40
CA GLN A 577 -68.53 10.03 -31.14
C GLN A 577 -67.94 10.18 -32.55
N LYS A 578 -68.38 11.19 -33.32
CA LYS A 578 -67.84 11.46 -34.67
C LYS A 578 -66.35 11.76 -34.67
N ALA A 579 -65.81 12.44 -33.66
CA ALA A 579 -64.37 12.67 -33.55
C ALA A 579 -63.59 11.37 -33.29
N VAL A 580 -64.13 10.45 -32.48
CA VAL A 580 -63.52 9.14 -32.22
C VAL A 580 -63.61 8.24 -33.46
N GLU A 581 -64.76 8.19 -34.13
CA GLU A 581 -64.96 7.49 -35.40
C GLU A 581 -64.03 8.01 -36.50
N HIS A 582 -63.91 9.33 -36.64
CA HIS A 582 -63.02 9.97 -37.62
C HIS A 582 -61.54 9.71 -37.28
N LYS A 583 -61.16 9.70 -36.00
CA LYS A 583 -59.80 9.30 -35.59
C LYS A 583 -59.51 7.85 -35.98
N GLU A 584 -60.40 6.91 -35.69
CA GLU A 584 -60.20 5.49 -36.05
C GLU A 584 -60.17 5.29 -37.57
N ALA A 585 -60.99 6.01 -38.33
CA ALA A 585 -60.95 6.00 -39.80
C ALA A 585 -59.65 6.60 -40.39
N THR A 586 -59.03 7.57 -39.71
CA THR A 586 -57.86 8.31 -40.23
C THR A 586 -56.52 7.71 -39.79
N VAL A 587 -56.39 7.29 -38.53
CA VAL A 587 -55.14 6.76 -37.93
C VAL A 587 -55.33 5.52 -37.07
N GLY A 588 -56.53 4.95 -37.04
CA GLY A 588 -56.82 3.69 -36.35
C GLY A 588 -56.13 2.48 -36.94
N ALA A 589 -56.35 1.29 -36.35
CA ALA A 589 -55.57 0.09 -36.67
C ALA A 589 -55.75 -0.40 -38.12
N LYS A 590 -56.88 -0.06 -38.76
CA LYS A 590 -57.20 -0.40 -40.16
C LYS A 590 -57.21 0.82 -41.09
N ALA A 591 -56.81 1.99 -40.60
CA ALA A 591 -56.86 3.23 -41.38
C ALA A 591 -55.83 3.24 -42.53
N PRO A 592 -56.11 3.91 -43.67
CA PRO A 592 -55.20 3.95 -44.82
C PRO A 592 -53.80 4.50 -44.49
N LEU A 593 -53.69 5.49 -43.60
CA LEU A 593 -52.39 6.03 -43.17
C LEU A 593 -51.60 4.99 -42.37
N THR A 594 -52.25 4.29 -41.43
CA THR A 594 -51.63 3.25 -40.60
C THR A 594 -51.13 2.09 -41.46
N VAL A 595 -51.99 1.59 -42.36
CA VAL A 595 -51.63 0.53 -43.31
C VAL A 595 -50.49 0.96 -44.24
N THR A 596 -50.43 2.23 -44.65
CA THR A 596 -49.34 2.75 -45.50
C THR A 596 -48.03 2.88 -44.74
N ARG A 597 -48.06 3.40 -43.50
CA ARG A 597 -46.91 3.47 -42.59
C ARG A 597 -46.35 2.07 -42.33
N ASP A 598 -47.20 1.12 -41.96
CA ASP A 598 -46.76 -0.23 -41.58
C ASP A 598 -46.26 -1.03 -42.79
N LYS A 599 -46.88 -0.87 -43.96
CA LYS A 599 -46.39 -1.46 -45.22
C LYS A 599 -45.05 -0.88 -45.67
N THR A 600 -44.84 0.44 -45.54
CA THR A 600 -43.56 1.06 -45.93
C THR A 600 -42.44 0.75 -44.94
N GLN A 601 -42.75 0.63 -43.64
CA GLN A 601 -41.83 0.10 -42.64
C GLN A 601 -41.43 -1.35 -42.94
N ALA A 602 -42.40 -2.23 -43.24
CA ALA A 602 -42.13 -3.64 -43.53
C ALA A 602 -41.17 -3.85 -44.73
N VAL A 603 -41.28 -3.04 -45.78
CA VAL A 603 -40.35 -3.09 -46.94
C VAL A 603 -38.93 -2.68 -46.54
N VAL A 604 -38.79 -1.68 -45.66
CA VAL A 604 -37.47 -1.27 -45.12
C VAL A 604 -36.88 -2.39 -44.25
N ASP A 605 -37.69 -3.08 -43.45
CA ASP A 605 -37.22 -4.18 -42.59
C ASP A 605 -36.86 -5.43 -43.41
N GLU A 606 -37.62 -5.76 -44.45
CA GLU A 606 -37.34 -6.87 -45.38
C GLU A 606 -35.97 -6.68 -46.07
N ILE A 607 -35.71 -5.50 -46.63
CA ILE A 607 -34.42 -5.16 -47.27
C ILE A 607 -33.26 -5.29 -46.27
N ASN A 608 -33.46 -4.84 -45.03
CA ASN A 608 -32.45 -4.96 -43.98
C ASN A 608 -32.25 -6.41 -43.51
N GLN A 609 -33.30 -7.24 -43.47
CA GLN A 609 -33.21 -8.64 -43.11
C GLN A 609 -32.46 -9.44 -44.18
N VAL A 610 -32.75 -9.22 -45.46
CA VAL A 610 -32.05 -9.85 -46.59
C VAL A 610 -30.56 -9.50 -46.56
N TYR A 611 -30.21 -8.21 -46.42
CA TYR A 611 -28.79 -7.81 -46.36
C TYR A 611 -28.03 -8.43 -45.16
N ARG A 612 -28.66 -8.52 -43.98
CA ARG A 612 -28.07 -9.20 -42.81
C ARG A 612 -27.82 -10.68 -43.08
N GLY A 613 -28.73 -11.36 -43.77
CA GLY A 613 -28.58 -12.76 -44.18
C GLY A 613 -27.44 -12.96 -45.19
N ASP A 614 -27.45 -12.18 -46.29
CA ASP A 614 -26.39 -12.19 -47.31
C ASP A 614 -25.00 -11.94 -46.69
N LYS A 615 -24.89 -10.91 -45.85
CA LYS A 615 -23.64 -10.57 -45.15
C LYS A 615 -23.17 -11.70 -44.24
N GLY A 616 -24.04 -12.22 -43.37
CA GLY A 616 -23.69 -13.30 -42.45
C GLY A 616 -23.23 -14.57 -43.17
N SER A 617 -23.84 -14.88 -44.32
CA SER A 617 -23.42 -15.97 -45.21
C SER A 617 -22.01 -15.74 -45.78
N LEU A 618 -21.73 -14.56 -46.33
CA LEU A 618 -20.43 -14.23 -46.93
C LEU A 618 -19.30 -14.12 -45.89
N ASP A 619 -19.53 -13.48 -44.74
CA ASP A 619 -18.57 -13.41 -43.62
C ASP A 619 -18.24 -14.81 -43.07
N GLY A 620 -19.26 -15.70 -43.01
CA GLY A 620 -19.07 -17.12 -42.67
C GLY A 620 -18.28 -17.90 -43.71
N GLN A 621 -18.54 -17.69 -45.01
CA GLN A 621 -17.78 -18.32 -46.10
C GLN A 621 -16.32 -17.87 -46.11
N ILE A 622 -16.03 -16.58 -45.89
CA ILE A 622 -14.66 -16.06 -45.73
C ILE A 622 -13.97 -16.78 -44.58
N SER A 623 -14.61 -16.82 -43.41
CA SER A 623 -14.06 -17.47 -42.21
C SER A 623 -13.73 -18.95 -42.45
N ASN A 624 -14.65 -19.69 -43.09
CA ASN A 624 -14.47 -21.10 -43.43
C ASN A 624 -13.30 -21.33 -44.42
N VAL A 625 -13.15 -20.48 -45.44
CA VAL A 625 -12.03 -20.56 -46.39
C VAL A 625 -10.69 -20.35 -45.67
N GLN A 626 -10.61 -19.32 -44.81
CA GLN A 626 -9.39 -19.01 -44.06
C GLN A 626 -9.02 -20.12 -43.07
N GLN A 627 -10.00 -20.67 -42.33
CA GLN A 627 -9.77 -21.78 -41.40
C GLN A 627 -9.35 -23.06 -42.12
N THR A 628 -9.97 -23.38 -43.27
CA THR A 628 -9.64 -24.58 -44.05
C THR A 628 -8.20 -24.52 -44.58
N LEU A 629 -7.81 -23.40 -45.19
CA LEU A 629 -6.49 -23.24 -45.79
C LEU A 629 -5.39 -23.07 -44.73
N LEU A 630 -5.68 -22.46 -43.58
CA LEU A 630 -4.80 -22.47 -42.41
C LEU A 630 -4.58 -23.91 -41.90
N SER A 631 -5.62 -24.73 -41.86
CA SER A 631 -5.52 -26.14 -41.44
C SER A 631 -4.69 -26.98 -42.42
N GLU A 632 -4.85 -26.74 -43.74
CA GLU A 632 -4.02 -27.36 -44.77
C GLU A 632 -2.54 -26.94 -44.64
N ALA A 633 -2.27 -25.64 -44.46
CA ALA A 633 -0.92 -25.12 -44.25
C ALA A 633 -0.25 -25.73 -43.00
N GLN A 634 -0.97 -25.79 -41.87
CA GLN A 634 -0.48 -26.43 -40.64
C GLN A 634 -0.24 -27.94 -40.83
N GLY A 635 -1.10 -28.63 -41.59
CA GLY A 635 -0.92 -30.03 -41.96
C GLY A 635 0.35 -30.28 -42.78
N LYS A 636 0.61 -29.44 -43.80
CA LYS A 636 1.85 -29.48 -44.60
C LYS A 636 3.09 -29.22 -43.74
N ILE A 637 3.09 -28.17 -42.92
CA ILE A 637 4.19 -27.84 -42.00
C ILE A 637 4.46 -29.00 -41.02
N GLY A 638 3.43 -29.58 -40.42
CA GLY A 638 3.55 -30.73 -39.51
C GLY A 638 4.09 -31.98 -40.20
N ALA A 639 3.63 -32.28 -41.43
CA ALA A 639 4.14 -33.38 -42.23
C ALA A 639 5.64 -33.20 -42.54
N THR A 640 6.06 -32.01 -43.01
CA THR A 640 7.47 -31.76 -43.33
C THR A 640 8.34 -31.73 -42.07
N ARG A 641 7.86 -31.22 -40.93
CA ARG A 641 8.57 -31.31 -39.63
C ARG A 641 8.88 -32.77 -39.28
N ASN A 642 7.92 -33.68 -39.45
CA ASN A 642 8.11 -35.12 -39.25
C ASN A 642 9.03 -35.79 -40.29
N GLN A 643 9.14 -35.23 -41.50
CA GLN A 643 10.06 -35.71 -42.54
C GLN A 643 11.50 -35.19 -42.39
N VAL A 644 11.71 -34.12 -41.63
CA VAL A 644 13.03 -33.55 -41.32
C VAL A 644 13.57 -34.08 -40.00
N ALA A 645 12.71 -34.34 -39.01
CA ALA A 645 13.14 -34.89 -37.71
C ALA A 645 13.78 -36.30 -37.82
N LYS A 646 13.45 -37.06 -38.87
CA LYS A 646 14.02 -38.37 -39.21
C LYS A 646 15.40 -38.23 -39.86
#